data_AF-A0A5Q3CXS5-F1
#
_entry.id   AF-A0A5Q3CXS5-F1
#
_cell.length_a   1.000
_cell.length_b   1.000
_cell.length_c   1.000
_cell.angle_alpha   90.00
_cell.angle_beta   90.00
_cell.angle_gamma   90.00
#
_symmetry.space_group_name_H-M   'P 1'
#
loop_
_entity.id
_entity.type
_entity.pdbx_description
1 polymer ?
#
loop_
_entity_poly.entity_id
_entity_poly.type
_entity_poly.pdbx_seq_one_letter_code
_entity_poly.pdbx_strand_id
1 'polypeptide(L)'
;MASTRKLTAVSSTCEEPGAKILETQRLILRRFYPSDAEVMSQAADNESISKNLRDGFPSPYTLAAALSFINNIANNFDGAGQHCGIFVKANTPENPSSEPVFIGTIGMMAKNDVYFRTWEMGYWLAETAWGKGYATEAAKALIRWCFETWPDLNRIEACANGGNKASQNVLRKVGLVEEGTRRGAVCKNGEILDEVLFGLLRSELGPLGRLYTSRLTNGRSLSALHTMASLRLASRGAKSLCMRPATFAARPFSTTCLRKYAAAAEPVGTRLVPVDEDFSSAQDAYGLSKPRKAGTRKSRENSVQDRKVRHYTVNFGPQHPAAHGVLRLILELNGEEIVRADPHVGLLHRGTEKLIEYKTYLQALPYFDRLDYVSMMTNEQCFSLAVEKLLNVEIPERAKFIRTLFGEITRILNHLMSVLSHAMDVGALTPFLWGFEEREKLMEFYERVSGARLHAAYVRPGGVHQDIPVGLLDDIYQWATQFGDRIDETEEMLTDNRIWIERLRGVGVVPATEALNLSFTGVMLRGSGVPFDVRKNQPYDAYDQVEFDVPVGTNGDCYDRYLCRMEEFRQSLRIIHQCLNKMPAGPVRVEDYKVSPPPRSAMKENMEALIHHFLLYTKGYAVPPGETYSAIEAPKGEMGVYVVSDGSERPYRCHIRAPGFAHLGGFDHVSKGHLLADAVAVIGTMDLVFGEVDR
;
A
#
# COMPACT_ATOMS: atom_id res chain seq x y z
N MET A 1 60.69 -6.28 15.50
CA MET A 1 60.55 -7.76 15.51
C MET A 1 59.74 -8.16 14.29
N ALA A 2 60.43 -8.72 13.31
CA ALA A 2 59.84 -9.32 12.13
C ALA A 2 59.23 -10.69 12.49
N SER A 3 58.15 -11.07 11.82
CA SER A 3 57.95 -12.48 11.45
C SER A 3 57.54 -12.56 9.99
N THR A 4 58.57 -12.52 9.14
CA THR A 4 58.58 -13.04 7.78
C THR A 4 58.07 -14.48 7.75
N ARG A 5 56.95 -14.74 7.07
CA ARG A 5 56.68 -16.07 6.51
C ARG A 5 56.93 -16.02 5.00
N LYS A 6 57.81 -16.93 4.61
CA LYS A 6 58.49 -17.05 3.33
C LYS A 6 57.51 -17.31 2.18
N LEU A 7 57.81 -16.69 1.05
CA LEU A 7 57.43 -17.17 -0.28
C LEU A 7 57.94 -18.61 -0.45
N THR A 8 57.01 -19.55 -0.59
CA THR A 8 57.29 -20.90 -1.10
C THR A 8 56.46 -21.14 -2.36
N ALA A 9 57.15 -21.60 -3.40
CA ALA A 9 56.65 -21.84 -4.74
C ALA A 9 55.30 -22.58 -4.75
N VAL A 10 54.30 -21.99 -5.40
CA VAL A 10 53.08 -22.72 -5.77
C VAL A 10 53.39 -23.46 -7.05
N SER A 11 53.61 -24.76 -6.89
CA SER A 11 53.62 -25.75 -7.96
C SER A 11 52.33 -25.66 -8.79
N SER A 12 52.50 -25.69 -10.10
CA SER A 12 51.51 -25.97 -11.13
C SER A 12 50.52 -27.07 -10.72
N THR A 13 49.24 -26.87 -11.05
CA THR A 13 48.05 -27.72 -10.80
C THR A 13 47.32 -27.43 -9.49
N CYS A 14 46.36 -26.50 -9.55
CA CYS A 14 45.30 -26.33 -8.56
C CYS A 14 43.99 -26.09 -9.31
N GLU A 15 43.31 -27.17 -9.68
CA GLU A 15 41.88 -27.13 -10.00
C GLU A 15 41.14 -26.97 -8.68
N GLU A 16 40.55 -25.80 -8.42
CA GLU A 16 39.64 -25.62 -7.28
C GLU A 16 38.30 -26.34 -7.56
N PRO A 17 37.82 -27.20 -6.64
CA PRO A 17 36.59 -27.95 -6.83
C PRO A 17 35.38 -27.07 -6.56
N GLY A 18 34.62 -26.71 -7.61
CA GLY A 18 33.30 -26.10 -7.46
C GLY A 18 32.86 -25.11 -8.55
N ALA A 19 33.76 -24.64 -9.42
CA ALA A 19 33.39 -23.72 -10.50
C ALA A 19 32.76 -24.48 -11.69
N LYS A 20 31.46 -24.27 -11.96
CA LYS A 20 30.77 -24.89 -13.08
C LYS A 20 31.19 -24.23 -14.40
N ILE A 21 31.95 -24.96 -15.22
CA ILE A 21 32.28 -24.56 -16.59
C ILE A 21 31.05 -24.79 -17.47
N LEU A 22 30.60 -23.78 -18.21
CA LEU A 22 29.51 -23.93 -19.18
C LEU A 22 30.11 -24.09 -20.57
N GLU A 23 29.83 -25.23 -21.20
CA GLU A 23 30.27 -25.49 -22.55
C GLU A 23 29.11 -25.42 -23.53
N THR A 24 29.35 -24.75 -24.65
CA THR A 24 28.46 -24.77 -25.82
C THR A 24 29.12 -25.56 -26.95
N GLN A 25 28.50 -25.53 -28.14
CA GLN A 25 29.05 -26.21 -29.31
C GLN A 25 30.43 -25.65 -29.69
N ARG A 26 30.62 -24.32 -29.56
CA ARG A 26 31.85 -23.62 -29.99
C ARG A 26 32.60 -22.92 -28.86
N LEU A 27 31.94 -22.62 -27.74
CA LEU A 27 32.47 -21.79 -26.68
C LEU A 27 32.65 -22.56 -25.36
N ILE A 28 33.59 -22.08 -24.56
CA ILE A 28 33.78 -22.41 -23.15
C ILE A 28 33.57 -21.12 -22.37
N LEU A 29 32.62 -21.11 -21.45
CA LEU A 29 32.42 -20.05 -20.48
C LEU A 29 33.01 -20.52 -19.15
N ARG A 30 34.08 -19.85 -18.70
CA ARG A 30 34.76 -20.18 -17.45
C ARG A 30 35.09 -18.94 -16.64
N ARG A 31 35.38 -19.13 -15.35
CA ARG A 31 35.88 -18.09 -14.45
C ARG A 31 37.24 -17.58 -14.93
N PHE A 32 37.53 -16.32 -14.61
CA PHE A 32 38.83 -15.70 -14.85
C PHE A 32 39.88 -16.23 -13.89
N TYR A 33 41.06 -16.53 -14.43
CA TYR A 33 42.28 -16.69 -13.65
C TYR A 33 43.09 -15.39 -13.69
N PRO A 34 43.93 -15.12 -12.67
CA PRO A 34 44.83 -13.96 -12.68
C PRO A 34 45.73 -13.91 -13.93
N SER A 35 46.07 -15.06 -14.52
CA SER A 35 46.83 -15.17 -15.77
C SER A 35 46.09 -14.65 -17.00
N ASP A 36 44.75 -14.60 -16.97
CA ASP A 36 43.94 -14.12 -18.10
C ASP A 36 43.98 -12.57 -18.23
N ALA A 37 44.54 -11.85 -17.25
CA ALA A 37 44.55 -10.39 -17.21
C ALA A 37 45.27 -9.75 -18.41
N GLU A 38 46.38 -10.33 -18.86
CA GLU A 38 47.15 -9.82 -19.99
C GLU A 38 46.36 -9.92 -21.30
N VAL A 39 45.77 -11.09 -21.55
CA VAL A 39 44.95 -11.34 -22.74
C VAL A 39 43.67 -10.51 -22.71
N MET A 40 43.06 -10.35 -21.54
CA MET A 40 41.92 -9.45 -21.36
C MET A 40 42.29 -8.01 -21.68
N SER A 41 43.41 -7.50 -21.17
CA SER A 41 43.85 -6.13 -21.41
C SER A 41 44.07 -5.86 -22.90
N GLN A 42 44.71 -6.78 -23.62
CA GLN A 42 44.95 -6.66 -25.05
C GLN A 42 43.65 -6.69 -25.87
N ALA A 43 42.68 -7.52 -25.48
CA ALA A 43 41.39 -7.61 -26.16
C ALA A 43 40.45 -6.44 -25.84
N ALA A 44 40.58 -5.86 -24.65
CA ALA A 44 39.73 -4.79 -24.12
C ALA A 44 40.18 -3.38 -24.56
N ASP A 45 41.47 -3.19 -24.84
CA ASP A 45 42.06 -1.89 -25.21
C ASP A 45 41.75 -1.51 -26.67
N ASN A 46 40.46 -1.32 -26.94
CA ASN A 46 39.95 -0.91 -28.24
C ASN A 46 38.79 0.10 -28.08
N GLU A 47 38.92 1.26 -28.71
CA GLU A 47 37.94 2.36 -28.65
C GLU A 47 36.57 1.97 -29.23
N SER A 48 36.53 1.06 -30.21
CA SER A 48 35.28 0.56 -30.80
C SER A 48 34.43 -0.21 -29.79
N ILE A 49 35.08 -0.85 -28.81
CA ILE A 49 34.44 -1.57 -27.70
C ILE A 49 34.00 -0.58 -26.61
N SER A 50 34.90 0.30 -26.16
CA SER A 50 34.64 1.20 -25.03
C SER A 50 33.51 2.21 -25.31
N LYS A 51 33.33 2.64 -26.56
CA LYS A 51 32.23 3.52 -26.99
C LYS A 51 30.84 2.95 -26.68
N ASN A 52 30.70 1.62 -26.67
CA ASN A 52 29.42 0.94 -26.48
C ASN A 52 29.20 0.42 -25.06
N LEU A 53 30.15 0.67 -24.15
CA LEU A 53 30.12 0.22 -22.76
C LEU A 53 29.87 1.36 -21.78
N ARG A 54 29.48 0.98 -20.55
CA ARG A 54 29.26 1.91 -19.43
C ARG A 54 30.51 2.71 -19.09
N ASP A 55 30.34 3.86 -18.44
CA ASP A 55 31.47 4.70 -17.98
C ASP A 55 32.37 4.04 -16.95
N GLY A 56 31.87 3.02 -16.24
CA GLY A 56 32.71 2.18 -15.38
C GLY A 56 33.78 1.38 -16.14
N PHE A 57 33.75 1.33 -17.48
CA PHE A 57 34.79 0.70 -18.29
C PHE A 57 35.88 1.73 -18.64
N PRO A 58 37.11 1.59 -18.13
CA PRO A 58 38.20 2.54 -18.40
C PRO A 58 38.68 2.44 -19.86
N SER A 59 39.01 3.58 -20.46
CA SER A 59 39.56 3.70 -21.81
C SER A 59 40.67 4.75 -21.79
N PRO A 60 41.94 4.42 -22.08
CA PRO A 60 42.49 3.11 -22.48
C PRO A 60 42.42 2.06 -21.37
N TYR A 61 42.34 0.79 -21.75
CA TYR A 61 42.16 -0.31 -20.81
C TYR A 61 43.52 -0.89 -20.38
N THR A 62 43.90 -0.64 -19.13
CA THR A 62 45.23 -1.02 -18.61
C THR A 62 45.23 -2.41 -17.96
N LEU A 63 46.42 -3.03 -17.89
CA LEU A 63 46.62 -4.30 -17.18
C LEU A 63 46.21 -4.19 -15.70
N ALA A 64 46.48 -3.05 -15.06
CA ALA A 64 46.04 -2.77 -13.69
C ALA A 64 44.51 -2.79 -13.56
N ALA A 65 43.79 -2.23 -14.54
CA ALA A 65 42.33 -2.30 -14.59
C ALA A 65 41.83 -3.74 -14.76
N ALA A 66 42.46 -4.54 -15.63
CA ALA A 66 42.14 -5.95 -15.82
C ALA A 66 42.29 -6.77 -14.51
N LEU A 67 43.41 -6.60 -13.79
CA LEU A 67 43.64 -7.25 -12.51
C LEU A 67 42.63 -6.80 -11.45
N SER A 68 42.30 -5.50 -11.40
CA SER A 68 41.30 -4.99 -10.46
C SER A 68 39.92 -5.61 -10.70
N PHE A 69 39.53 -5.79 -11.96
CA PHE A 69 38.26 -6.40 -12.34
C PHE A 69 38.21 -7.88 -11.94
N ILE A 70 39.28 -8.64 -12.23
CA ILE A 70 39.38 -10.06 -11.87
C ILE A 70 39.35 -10.25 -10.35
N ASN A 71 40.06 -9.39 -9.59
CA ASN A 71 40.05 -9.44 -8.12
C ASN A 71 38.68 -9.08 -7.53
N ASN A 72 37.98 -8.09 -8.09
CA ASN A 72 36.64 -7.71 -7.65
C ASN A 72 35.62 -8.84 -7.88
N ILE A 73 35.74 -9.58 -8.99
CA ILE A 73 34.91 -10.76 -9.24
C ILE A 73 35.26 -11.88 -8.26
N ALA A 74 36.55 -12.06 -7.95
CA ALA A 74 36.97 -13.11 -7.04
C ALA A 74 36.45 -12.90 -5.60
N ASN A 75 36.35 -11.66 -5.15
CA ASN A 75 35.93 -11.29 -3.80
C ASN A 75 34.40 -11.26 -3.61
N ASN A 76 33.59 -11.11 -4.67
CA ASN A 76 32.13 -10.99 -4.60
C ASN A 76 31.36 -12.31 -4.82
N PHE A 77 32.02 -13.47 -4.65
CA PHE A 77 31.46 -14.77 -5.05
C PHE A 77 30.24 -15.22 -4.21
N ASP A 78 30.05 -14.69 -3.01
CA ASP A 78 28.98 -15.11 -2.09
C ASP A 78 27.66 -14.35 -2.24
N GLY A 79 27.47 -13.55 -3.29
CA GLY A 79 26.17 -12.94 -3.55
C GLY A 79 26.08 -12.13 -4.84
N ALA A 80 25.25 -12.60 -5.76
CA ALA A 80 24.62 -11.83 -6.85
C ALA A 80 25.41 -11.45 -8.12
N GLY A 81 26.74 -11.54 -8.18
CA GLY A 81 27.53 -11.22 -9.39
C GLY A 81 28.19 -12.45 -10.04
N GLN A 82 27.79 -12.82 -11.25
CA GLN A 82 28.32 -13.97 -11.99
C GLN A 82 28.98 -13.49 -13.29
N HIS A 83 30.31 -13.32 -13.31
CA HIS A 83 31.06 -12.94 -14.50
C HIS A 83 31.92 -14.09 -15.01
N CYS A 84 31.87 -14.35 -16.33
CA CYS A 84 32.63 -15.39 -17.01
C CYS A 84 33.38 -14.82 -18.22
N GLY A 85 34.57 -15.36 -18.46
CA GLY A 85 35.28 -15.17 -19.72
C GLY A 85 34.71 -16.10 -20.79
N ILE A 86 34.60 -15.58 -22.01
CA ILE A 86 34.18 -16.32 -23.20
C ILE A 86 35.44 -16.76 -23.95
N PHE A 87 35.60 -18.07 -24.10
CA PHE A 87 36.71 -18.67 -24.81
C PHE A 87 36.22 -19.51 -25.99
N VAL A 88 36.88 -19.44 -27.13
CA VAL A 88 36.62 -20.32 -28.28
C VAL A 88 37.36 -21.64 -28.09
N LYS A 89 36.67 -22.77 -28.24
CA LYS A 89 37.26 -24.11 -28.07
C LYS A 89 38.48 -24.33 -28.97
N ALA A 90 39.53 -24.92 -28.41
CA ALA A 90 40.69 -25.40 -29.16
C ALA A 90 40.30 -26.49 -30.17
N ASN A 91 41.09 -26.67 -31.22
CA ASN A 91 40.89 -27.69 -32.27
C ASN A 91 39.51 -27.62 -32.96
N THR A 92 38.96 -26.43 -33.11
CA THR A 92 37.73 -26.19 -33.90
C THR A 92 38.08 -25.53 -35.22
N PRO A 93 37.23 -25.60 -36.26
CA PRO A 93 37.45 -24.88 -37.52
C PRO A 93 37.61 -23.36 -37.33
N GLU A 94 37.13 -22.82 -36.21
CA GLU A 94 37.21 -21.39 -35.87
C GLU A 94 38.46 -21.05 -35.03
N ASN A 95 39.10 -22.03 -34.39
CA ASN A 95 40.36 -21.90 -33.67
C ASN A 95 41.24 -23.15 -33.88
N PRO A 96 42.19 -23.12 -34.83
CA PRO A 96 43.09 -24.24 -35.12
C PRO A 96 44.21 -24.40 -34.09
N SER A 97 44.32 -23.51 -33.10
CA SER A 97 45.33 -23.61 -32.05
C SER A 97 44.97 -24.68 -31.01
N SER A 98 45.99 -25.18 -30.32
CA SER A 98 45.86 -26.17 -29.25
C SER A 98 45.26 -25.62 -27.95
N GLU A 99 45.12 -24.29 -27.84
CA GLU A 99 44.63 -23.61 -26.64
C GLU A 99 43.35 -22.80 -26.91
N PRO A 100 42.46 -22.68 -25.91
CA PRO A 100 41.24 -21.89 -26.06
C PRO A 100 41.55 -20.39 -26.09
N VAL A 101 41.01 -19.68 -27.10
CA VAL A 101 41.29 -18.24 -27.30
C VAL A 101 40.22 -17.40 -26.58
N PHE A 102 40.65 -16.44 -25.75
CA PHE A 102 39.77 -15.47 -25.10
C PHE A 102 39.21 -14.47 -26.12
N ILE A 103 37.89 -14.29 -26.11
CA ILE A 103 37.19 -13.40 -27.06
C ILE A 103 36.30 -12.35 -26.40
N GLY A 104 36.12 -12.37 -25.08
CA GLY A 104 35.35 -11.35 -24.38
C GLY A 104 34.76 -11.82 -23.05
N THR A 105 33.90 -11.00 -22.47
CA THR A 105 33.31 -11.24 -21.13
C THR A 105 31.80 -11.21 -21.21
N ILE A 106 31.14 -12.05 -20.41
CA ILE A 106 29.70 -12.00 -20.16
C ILE A 106 29.45 -12.17 -18.67
N GLY A 107 28.45 -11.47 -18.13
CA GLY A 107 28.04 -11.70 -16.75
C GLY A 107 26.67 -11.17 -16.40
N MET A 108 26.26 -11.50 -15.19
CA MET A 108 25.00 -11.10 -14.57
C MET A 108 25.27 -10.39 -13.25
N MET A 109 24.49 -9.36 -12.95
CA MET A 109 24.53 -8.63 -11.69
C MET A 109 23.11 -8.52 -11.14
N ALA A 110 22.86 -8.98 -9.91
CA ALA A 110 21.55 -8.77 -9.29
C ALA A 110 21.32 -7.29 -9.01
N LYS A 111 20.09 -6.83 -9.23
CA LYS A 111 19.65 -5.51 -8.79
C LYS A 111 19.25 -5.56 -7.31
N ASN A 112 19.38 -4.42 -6.63
CA ASN A 112 19.08 -4.30 -5.20
C ASN A 112 17.65 -3.78 -4.95
N ASP A 113 17.23 -3.78 -3.68
CA ASP A 113 15.98 -3.19 -3.18
C ASP A 113 14.71 -3.80 -3.82
N VAL A 114 13.77 -3.00 -4.32
CA VAL A 114 12.49 -3.47 -4.91
C VAL A 114 12.69 -4.42 -6.12
N TYR A 115 13.87 -4.41 -6.75
CA TYR A 115 14.20 -5.21 -7.92
C TYR A 115 15.02 -6.48 -7.64
N PHE A 116 15.09 -6.96 -6.38
CA PHE A 116 15.92 -8.10 -5.97
C PHE A 116 15.73 -9.42 -6.76
N ARG A 117 14.59 -9.62 -7.42
CA ARG A 117 14.32 -10.78 -8.31
C ARG A 117 14.67 -10.53 -9.78
N THR A 118 15.32 -9.41 -10.09
CA THR A 118 15.75 -9.01 -11.44
C THR A 118 17.27 -8.95 -11.51
N TRP A 119 17.87 -9.65 -12.46
CA TRP A 119 19.31 -9.61 -12.70
C TRP A 119 19.59 -8.93 -14.04
N GLU A 120 20.62 -8.09 -14.08
CA GLU A 120 21.07 -7.41 -15.28
C GLU A 120 22.19 -8.20 -15.96
N MET A 121 22.04 -8.47 -17.26
CA MET A 121 23.04 -9.10 -18.11
C MET A 121 23.88 -8.06 -18.86
N GLY A 122 25.20 -8.23 -18.84
CA GLY A 122 26.13 -7.44 -19.65
C GLY A 122 27.17 -8.32 -20.35
N TYR A 123 27.57 -7.94 -21.56
CA TYR A 123 28.67 -8.60 -22.28
C TYR A 123 29.42 -7.64 -23.19
N TRP A 124 30.65 -8.01 -23.51
CA TRP A 124 31.44 -7.42 -24.58
C TRP A 124 32.30 -8.49 -25.25
N LEU A 125 32.60 -8.28 -26.52
CA LEU A 125 33.46 -9.15 -27.32
C LEU A 125 34.55 -8.32 -27.98
N ALA A 126 35.73 -8.91 -28.17
CA ALA A 126 36.77 -8.39 -29.04
C ALA A 126 36.21 -8.19 -30.46
N GLU A 127 36.67 -7.14 -31.13
CA GLU A 127 36.20 -6.76 -32.48
C GLU A 127 36.36 -7.90 -33.50
N THR A 128 37.42 -8.71 -33.36
CA THR A 128 37.70 -9.89 -34.19
C THR A 128 36.64 -11.00 -34.09
N ALA A 129 35.81 -10.96 -33.04
CA ALA A 129 34.77 -11.94 -32.75
C ALA A 129 33.35 -11.44 -33.15
N TRP A 130 33.22 -10.21 -33.64
CA TRP A 130 31.93 -9.64 -34.03
C TRP A 130 31.37 -10.32 -35.30
N GLY A 131 30.04 -10.34 -35.42
CA GLY A 131 29.35 -10.93 -36.58
C GLY A 131 29.29 -12.46 -36.66
N LYS A 132 30.04 -13.19 -35.81
CA LYS A 132 30.13 -14.67 -35.82
C LYS A 132 29.07 -15.40 -35.00
N GLY A 133 28.22 -14.67 -34.27
CA GLY A 133 27.13 -15.24 -33.46
C GLY A 133 27.53 -15.72 -32.06
N TYR A 134 28.77 -15.47 -31.61
CA TYR A 134 29.24 -15.91 -30.30
C TYR A 134 28.47 -15.30 -29.13
N ALA A 135 28.14 -14.00 -29.19
CA ALA A 135 27.37 -13.33 -28.13
C ALA A 135 25.99 -13.98 -27.93
N THR A 136 25.29 -14.32 -29.01
CA THR A 136 23.99 -14.99 -28.93
C THR A 136 24.08 -16.40 -28.35
N GLU A 137 25.15 -17.14 -28.66
CA GLU A 137 25.38 -18.49 -28.14
C GLU A 137 25.71 -18.46 -26.65
N ALA A 138 26.62 -17.57 -26.24
CA ALA A 138 27.01 -17.37 -24.85
C ALA A 138 25.85 -16.91 -23.97
N ALA A 139 25.08 -15.91 -24.42
CA ALA A 139 23.94 -15.37 -23.66
C ALA A 139 22.83 -16.41 -23.44
N LYS A 140 22.52 -17.25 -24.45
CA LYS A 140 21.53 -18.34 -24.30
C LYS A 140 21.97 -19.38 -23.27
N ALA A 141 23.26 -19.75 -23.28
CA ALA A 141 23.81 -20.70 -22.32
C ALA A 141 23.75 -20.14 -20.89
N LEU A 142 24.15 -18.87 -20.71
CA LEU A 142 24.17 -18.23 -19.40
C LEU A 142 22.77 -18.00 -18.81
N ILE A 143 21.83 -17.46 -19.60
CA ILE A 143 20.43 -17.22 -19.17
C ILE A 143 19.80 -18.52 -18.66
N ARG A 144 19.98 -19.61 -19.40
CA ARG A 144 19.43 -20.91 -19.06
C ARG A 144 20.02 -21.44 -17.76
N TRP A 145 21.34 -21.34 -17.61
CA TRP A 145 22.02 -21.72 -16.39
C TRP A 145 21.55 -20.91 -15.17
N CYS A 146 21.33 -19.59 -15.33
CA CYS A 146 20.84 -18.72 -14.25
C CYS A 146 19.43 -19.11 -13.79
N PHE A 147 18.48 -19.32 -14.72
CA PHE A 147 17.13 -19.73 -14.35
C PHE A 147 17.06 -21.14 -13.73
N GLU A 148 17.94 -22.06 -14.15
CA GLU A 148 18.03 -23.41 -13.58
C GLU A 148 18.64 -23.42 -12.17
N THR A 149 19.62 -22.54 -11.91
CA THR A 149 20.40 -22.55 -10.66
C THR A 149 19.72 -21.77 -9.53
N TRP A 150 19.09 -20.62 -9.83
CA TRP A 150 18.43 -19.78 -8.83
C TRP A 150 16.91 -19.82 -8.98
N PRO A 151 16.16 -20.47 -8.08
CA PRO A 151 14.70 -20.54 -8.17
C PRO A 151 14.02 -19.18 -7.96
N ASP A 152 14.61 -18.30 -7.15
CA ASP A 152 14.04 -16.98 -6.81
C ASP A 152 14.20 -15.92 -7.91
N LEU A 153 15.05 -16.17 -8.91
CA LEU A 153 15.25 -15.29 -10.06
C LEU A 153 13.99 -15.30 -10.94
N ASN A 154 13.31 -14.17 -11.09
CA ASN A 154 12.08 -14.08 -11.90
C ASN A 154 12.33 -13.47 -13.28
N ARG A 155 13.26 -12.52 -13.37
CA ARG A 155 13.47 -11.68 -14.56
C ARG A 155 14.94 -11.45 -14.85
N ILE A 156 15.31 -11.50 -16.13
CA ILE A 156 16.62 -11.04 -16.62
C ILE A 156 16.39 -9.80 -17.48
N GLU A 157 17.15 -8.75 -17.20
CA GLU A 157 17.12 -7.47 -17.92
C GLU A 157 18.46 -7.27 -18.64
N ALA A 158 18.44 -6.61 -19.79
CA ALA A 158 19.65 -6.14 -20.46
C ALA A 158 19.41 -4.78 -21.10
N CYS A 159 20.41 -3.92 -21.02
CA CYS A 159 20.35 -2.56 -21.59
C CYS A 159 21.30 -2.44 -22.78
N ALA A 160 20.90 -1.67 -23.79
CA ALA A 160 21.76 -1.30 -24.89
C ALA A 160 21.58 0.18 -25.26
N ASN A 161 22.68 0.87 -25.57
CA ASN A 161 22.62 2.24 -26.09
C ASN A 161 21.75 2.28 -27.37
N GLY A 162 20.98 3.35 -27.56
CA GLY A 162 20.07 3.51 -28.70
C GLY A 162 20.77 3.42 -30.06
N GLY A 163 22.02 3.88 -30.14
CA GLY A 163 22.86 3.76 -31.34
C GLY A 163 23.42 2.37 -31.62
N ASN A 164 23.46 1.47 -30.62
CA ASN A 164 24.08 0.15 -30.74
C ASN A 164 23.08 -0.91 -31.26
N LYS A 165 22.76 -0.82 -32.56
CA LYS A 165 21.85 -1.77 -33.23
C LYS A 165 22.36 -3.22 -33.19
N ALA A 166 23.68 -3.42 -33.16
CA ALA A 166 24.28 -4.76 -33.12
C ALA A 166 23.92 -5.49 -31.81
N SER A 167 24.07 -4.82 -30.66
CA SER A 167 23.71 -5.40 -29.36
C SER A 167 22.20 -5.63 -29.23
N GLN A 168 21.37 -4.66 -29.65
CA GLN A 168 19.91 -4.82 -29.67
C GLN A 168 19.48 -6.06 -30.49
N ASN A 169 20.10 -6.29 -31.65
CA ASN A 169 19.82 -7.47 -32.47
C ASN A 169 20.26 -8.79 -31.80
N VAL A 170 21.33 -8.78 -31.01
CA VAL A 170 21.73 -9.95 -30.20
C VAL A 170 20.65 -10.24 -29.15
N LEU A 171 20.20 -9.23 -28.39
CA LEU A 171 19.18 -9.39 -27.35
C LEU A 171 17.85 -9.92 -27.92
N ARG A 172 17.40 -9.40 -29.06
CA ARG A 172 16.22 -9.93 -29.78
C ARG A 172 16.39 -11.38 -30.22
N LYS A 173 17.58 -11.78 -30.71
CA LYS A 173 17.88 -13.16 -31.14
C LYS A 173 18.00 -14.15 -29.97
N VAL A 174 18.37 -13.66 -28.79
CA VAL A 174 18.40 -14.44 -27.55
C VAL A 174 16.97 -14.71 -27.06
N GLY A 175 16.04 -13.81 -27.37
CA GLY A 175 14.61 -13.95 -27.06
C GLY A 175 14.10 -12.92 -26.04
N LEU A 176 14.90 -11.90 -25.70
CA LEU A 176 14.43 -10.82 -24.84
C LEU A 176 13.47 -9.91 -25.62
N VAL A 177 12.44 -9.44 -24.94
CA VAL A 177 11.43 -8.52 -25.47
C VAL A 177 11.87 -7.07 -25.19
N GLU A 178 11.74 -6.21 -26.18
CA GLU A 178 11.96 -4.77 -26.02
C GLU A 178 10.79 -4.15 -25.25
N GLU A 179 11.06 -3.63 -24.05
CA GLU A 179 10.02 -3.10 -23.18
C GLU A 179 9.86 -1.57 -23.30
N GLY A 180 10.92 -0.86 -23.69
CA GLY A 180 10.87 0.58 -23.93
C GLY A 180 12.23 1.26 -24.02
N THR A 181 12.20 2.56 -24.28
CA THR A 181 13.39 3.41 -24.41
C THR A 181 13.40 4.48 -23.33
N ARG A 182 14.45 4.50 -22.50
CA ARG A 182 14.74 5.60 -21.58
C ARG A 182 15.46 6.72 -22.32
N ARG A 183 14.73 7.82 -22.55
CA ARG A 183 15.26 8.98 -23.27
C ARG A 183 16.28 9.74 -22.44
N GLY A 184 17.46 9.98 -23.00
CA GLY A 184 18.55 10.74 -22.37
C GLY A 184 19.05 10.20 -21.04
N ALA A 185 18.98 8.88 -20.83
CA ALA A 185 19.33 8.25 -19.55
C ALA A 185 20.83 7.95 -19.39
N VAL A 186 21.60 7.95 -20.48
CA VAL A 186 23.02 7.60 -20.47
C VAL A 186 23.84 8.80 -20.92
N CYS A 187 24.89 9.14 -20.18
CA CYS A 187 25.93 10.04 -20.65
C CYS A 187 27.12 9.19 -21.07
N LYS A 188 27.69 9.42 -22.26
CA LYS A 188 28.94 8.80 -22.70
C LYS A 188 29.81 9.85 -23.38
N ASN A 189 31.03 10.06 -22.89
CA ASN A 189 31.97 11.05 -23.44
C ASN A 189 31.36 12.48 -23.56
N GLY A 190 30.45 12.86 -22.66
CA GLY A 190 29.76 14.15 -22.68
C GLY A 190 28.52 14.23 -23.59
N GLU A 191 28.19 13.16 -24.33
CA GLU A 191 26.97 13.06 -25.12
C GLU A 191 25.86 12.35 -24.34
N ILE A 192 24.65 12.91 -24.38
CA ILE A 192 23.45 12.32 -23.78
C ILE A 192 22.81 11.38 -24.81
N LEU A 193 22.68 10.10 -24.47
CA LEU A 193 22.18 9.02 -25.31
C LEU A 193 20.94 8.36 -24.68
N ASP A 194 20.10 7.81 -25.55
CA ASP A 194 18.97 6.97 -25.16
C ASP A 194 19.43 5.55 -24.80
N GLU A 195 18.76 4.91 -23.84
CA GLU A 195 18.96 3.51 -23.45
C GLU A 195 17.72 2.68 -23.80
N VAL A 196 17.91 1.59 -24.54
CA VAL A 196 16.84 0.65 -24.88
C VAL A 196 16.86 -0.51 -23.89
N LEU A 197 15.71 -0.77 -23.27
CA LEU A 197 15.52 -1.79 -22.25
C LEU A 197 14.95 -3.09 -22.85
N PHE A 198 15.57 -4.20 -22.48
CA PHE A 198 15.12 -5.54 -22.83
C PHE A 198 14.87 -6.37 -21.58
N GLY A 199 13.80 -7.16 -21.58
CA GLY A 199 13.45 -8.05 -20.49
C GLY A 199 13.11 -9.46 -20.97
N LEU A 200 13.36 -10.44 -20.11
CA LEU A 200 12.90 -11.82 -20.27
C LEU A 200 12.40 -12.35 -18.92
N LEU A 201 11.16 -12.83 -18.90
CA LEU A 201 10.56 -13.44 -17.72
C LEU A 201 10.78 -14.95 -17.70
N ARG A 202 10.86 -15.53 -16.49
CA ARG A 202 10.97 -16.99 -16.30
C ARG A 202 9.84 -17.75 -17.01
N SER A 203 8.62 -17.22 -17.00
CA SER A 203 7.45 -17.84 -17.64
C SER A 203 7.56 -17.93 -19.16
N GLU A 204 8.36 -17.07 -19.79
CA GLU A 204 8.50 -16.96 -21.25
C GLU A 204 9.53 -17.96 -21.80
N LEU A 205 10.32 -18.60 -20.94
CA LEU A 205 11.41 -19.50 -21.36
C LEU A 205 10.92 -20.79 -22.06
N GLY A 206 9.65 -21.19 -21.91
CA GLY A 206 8.99 -22.30 -22.61
C GLY A 206 9.66 -23.70 -22.49
N PRO A 207 8.99 -24.80 -22.87
CA PRO A 207 9.54 -26.17 -22.78
C PRO A 207 10.49 -26.55 -23.93
N LEU A 208 11.24 -25.60 -24.52
CA LEU A 208 12.15 -25.82 -25.65
C LEU A 208 13.58 -26.23 -25.22
N GLY A 209 13.69 -26.92 -24.08
CA GLY A 209 14.95 -27.16 -23.39
C GLY A 209 15.24 -28.61 -22.96
N ARG A 210 14.67 -29.65 -23.59
CA ARG A 210 15.00 -31.05 -23.27
C ARG A 210 16.01 -31.73 -24.20
N LEU A 211 16.61 -31.02 -25.16
CA LEU A 211 17.48 -31.62 -26.19
C LEU A 211 18.99 -31.45 -26.00
N TYR A 212 19.47 -31.13 -24.79
CA TYR A 212 20.89 -31.30 -24.46
C TYR A 212 21.00 -31.85 -23.03
N THR A 213 20.93 -33.17 -22.90
CA THR A 213 21.35 -33.87 -21.68
C THR A 213 22.88 -33.90 -21.67
N SER A 214 23.50 -33.12 -20.79
CA SER A 214 24.83 -33.47 -20.29
C SER A 214 24.72 -34.85 -19.64
N ARG A 215 25.53 -35.81 -20.08
CA ARG A 215 25.67 -37.10 -19.41
C ARG A 215 26.21 -36.83 -18.01
N LEU A 216 25.37 -37.01 -17.00
CA LEU A 216 25.82 -37.22 -15.63
C LEU A 216 25.37 -38.62 -15.22
N THR A 217 26.37 -39.50 -15.20
CA THR A 217 26.40 -40.74 -14.45
C THR A 217 26.08 -40.45 -12.98
N ASN A 218 24.93 -40.92 -12.51
CA ASN A 218 24.80 -41.56 -11.21
C ASN A 218 23.41 -42.19 -11.12
N GLY A 219 23.40 -43.53 -11.07
CA GLY A 219 22.19 -44.31 -10.97
C GLY A 219 21.52 -44.12 -9.61
N ARG A 220 20.21 -43.90 -9.63
CA ARG A 220 19.24 -44.58 -8.77
C ARG A 220 17.84 -44.35 -9.33
N SER A 221 17.17 -45.47 -9.52
CA SER A 221 15.78 -45.65 -9.93
C SER A 221 14.80 -44.86 -9.08
N LEU A 222 13.71 -44.37 -9.67
CA LEU A 222 12.36 -44.57 -9.13
C LEU A 222 11.30 -44.35 -10.22
N SER A 223 10.28 -45.18 -10.12
CA SER A 223 9.27 -45.55 -11.09
C SER A 223 8.01 -44.70 -11.04
N ALA A 224 7.45 -44.47 -12.23
CA ALA A 224 6.03 -44.58 -12.58
C ALA A 224 4.96 -43.61 -12.02
N LEU A 225 4.24 -43.02 -13.00
CA LEU A 225 2.80 -42.78 -13.09
C LEU A 225 2.17 -41.64 -12.27
N HIS A 226 1.76 -40.58 -12.97
CA HIS A 226 0.33 -40.24 -13.01
C HIS A 226 -0.08 -39.49 -14.30
N THR A 227 -1.12 -40.05 -14.90
CA THR A 227 -2.00 -39.60 -16.00
C THR A 227 -2.53 -38.19 -15.82
N MET A 228 -2.59 -37.41 -16.91
CA MET A 228 -3.61 -36.37 -17.09
C MET A 228 -4.08 -36.35 -18.54
N ALA A 229 -5.38 -36.59 -18.67
CA ALA A 229 -6.11 -36.81 -19.89
C ALA A 229 -6.33 -35.53 -20.69
N SER A 230 -6.35 -35.70 -22.00
CA SER A 230 -6.82 -34.75 -22.99
C SER A 230 -8.30 -34.41 -22.80
N LEU A 231 -8.62 -33.13 -22.66
CA LEU A 231 -9.95 -32.59 -22.90
C LEU A 231 -9.83 -31.41 -23.86
N ARG A 232 -10.09 -31.71 -25.14
CA ARG A 232 -10.34 -30.74 -26.20
C ARG A 232 -11.76 -30.21 -26.01
N LEU A 233 -11.91 -28.89 -25.85
CA LEU A 233 -13.16 -28.21 -26.13
C LEU A 233 -12.95 -27.23 -27.28
N ALA A 234 -13.64 -27.53 -28.37
CA ALA A 234 -13.73 -26.73 -29.56
C ALA A 234 -14.57 -25.47 -29.29
N SER A 235 -14.14 -24.32 -29.80
CA SER A 235 -15.06 -23.27 -30.21
C SER A 235 -14.70 -22.80 -31.61
N ARG A 236 -15.77 -22.61 -32.39
CA ARG A 236 -15.85 -22.48 -33.84
C ARG A 236 -15.28 -21.15 -34.33
N GLY A 237 -14.71 -21.17 -35.52
CA GLY A 237 -14.35 -19.97 -36.24
C GLY A 237 -15.58 -19.19 -36.74
N ALA A 238 -15.40 -17.89 -36.90
CA ALA A 238 -16.23 -17.04 -37.73
C ALA A 238 -15.33 -16.29 -38.70
N LYS A 239 -15.60 -16.49 -40.00
CA LYS A 239 -14.99 -15.79 -41.13
C LYS A 239 -15.53 -14.37 -41.22
N SER A 240 -14.77 -13.56 -41.96
CA SER A 240 -15.03 -12.20 -42.40
C SER A 240 -16.48 -11.88 -42.77
N LEU A 241 -16.91 -10.66 -42.47
CA LEU A 241 -18.01 -9.98 -43.17
C LEU A 241 -17.73 -8.48 -43.29
N CYS A 242 -18.16 -7.98 -44.45
CA CYS A 242 -17.76 -6.75 -45.12
C CYS A 242 -18.06 -5.44 -44.39
N MET A 243 -17.22 -4.45 -44.70
CA MET A 243 -17.44 -3.01 -44.55
C MET A 243 -18.74 -2.53 -45.20
N ARG A 244 -19.47 -1.66 -44.49
CA ARG A 244 -20.26 -0.56 -45.08
C ARG A 244 -20.14 0.70 -44.21
N PRO A 245 -20.11 1.90 -44.81
CA PRO A 245 -19.76 3.14 -44.13
C PRO A 245 -20.99 3.79 -43.48
N ALA A 246 -20.83 4.29 -42.25
CA ALA A 246 -21.78 5.19 -41.63
C ALA A 246 -21.25 6.63 -41.71
N THR A 247 -22.06 7.47 -42.33
CA THR A 247 -21.89 8.90 -42.60
C THR A 247 -21.73 9.71 -41.31
N PHE A 248 -20.59 10.39 -41.15
CA PHE A 248 -20.41 11.44 -40.14
C PHE A 248 -20.90 12.78 -40.70
N ALA A 249 -21.93 13.34 -40.06
CA ALA A 249 -22.38 14.71 -40.27
C ALA A 249 -21.52 15.66 -39.43
N ALA A 250 -20.94 16.67 -40.09
CA ALA A 250 -20.14 17.72 -39.48
C ALA A 250 -21.02 18.85 -38.93
N ARG A 251 -20.65 19.40 -37.76
CA ARG A 251 -20.67 20.82 -37.38
C ARG A 251 -19.90 21.04 -36.05
N PRO A 252 -19.37 22.25 -35.79
CA PRO A 252 -18.02 22.43 -35.30
C PRO A 252 -17.93 22.74 -33.80
N PHE A 253 -16.86 22.27 -33.17
CA PHE A 253 -16.49 22.59 -31.80
C PHE A 253 -15.83 23.97 -31.68
N SER A 254 -16.18 24.60 -30.56
CA SER A 254 -15.74 25.88 -30.01
C SER A 254 -14.24 26.18 -30.14
N THR A 255 -13.94 27.42 -30.49
CA THR A 255 -12.63 28.05 -30.49
C THR A 255 -12.11 28.28 -29.07
N THR A 256 -10.98 27.67 -28.72
CA THR A 256 -10.07 28.17 -27.67
C THR A 256 -8.67 28.27 -28.26
N CYS A 257 -8.09 29.46 -28.16
CA CYS A 257 -6.85 29.87 -28.82
C CYS A 257 -5.62 29.01 -28.46
N LEU A 258 -4.80 28.79 -29.48
CA LEU A 258 -3.45 28.22 -29.44
C LEU A 258 -2.54 28.98 -28.45
N ARG A 259 -1.96 28.24 -27.50
CA ARG A 259 -0.78 28.66 -26.74
C ARG A 259 0.39 28.80 -27.71
N LYS A 260 0.87 30.02 -27.95
CA LYS A 260 2.14 30.26 -28.65
C LYS A 260 3.30 29.81 -27.75
N TYR A 261 4.24 29.09 -28.33
CA TYR A 261 5.52 28.71 -27.74
C TYR A 261 6.30 29.97 -27.32
N ALA A 262 6.87 29.96 -26.12
CA ALA A 262 7.82 30.97 -25.66
C ALA A 262 9.17 30.75 -26.39
N ALA A 263 9.70 31.82 -27.00
CA ALA A 263 11.04 31.85 -27.58
C ALA A 263 12.10 32.08 -26.48
N ALA A 264 13.33 31.65 -26.77
CA ALA A 264 14.47 31.60 -25.86
C ALA A 264 14.74 32.92 -25.11
N ALA A 265 14.92 32.82 -23.79
CA ALA A 265 15.29 33.93 -22.93
C ALA A 265 16.82 34.07 -22.84
N GLU A 266 17.34 35.27 -23.09
CA GLU A 266 18.71 35.67 -22.72
C GLU A 266 18.78 35.98 -21.20
N PRO A 267 19.94 35.76 -20.55
CA PRO A 267 20.05 35.93 -19.10
C PRO A 267 20.20 37.42 -18.75
N VAL A 268 19.10 38.07 -18.40
CA VAL A 268 19.12 39.46 -17.92
C VAL A 268 19.24 39.45 -16.40
N GLY A 269 20.39 39.89 -15.89
CA GLY A 269 20.60 40.15 -14.47
C GLY A 269 19.62 41.18 -13.91
N THR A 270 19.33 41.09 -12.61
CA THR A 270 18.39 41.98 -11.91
C THR A 270 18.81 43.45 -12.02
N ARG A 271 17.97 44.27 -12.66
CA ARG A 271 18.12 45.73 -12.73
C ARG A 271 17.25 46.38 -11.65
N LEU A 272 17.86 47.13 -10.75
CA LEU A 272 17.14 47.96 -9.78
C LEU A 272 16.59 49.21 -10.46
N VAL A 273 15.32 49.52 -10.19
CA VAL A 273 14.65 50.75 -10.64
C VAL A 273 14.49 51.66 -9.41
N PRO A 274 14.90 52.93 -9.47
CA PRO A 274 14.72 53.86 -8.36
C PRO A 274 13.24 54.22 -8.22
N VAL A 275 12.77 54.36 -6.98
CA VAL A 275 11.38 54.64 -6.63
C VAL A 275 11.33 56.02 -5.95
N ASP A 276 10.40 56.88 -6.36
CA ASP A 276 10.12 58.15 -5.68
C ASP A 276 9.33 57.92 -4.36
N GLU A 277 9.49 58.84 -3.42
CA GLU A 277 9.13 58.70 -1.99
C GLU A 277 7.64 58.37 -1.70
N ASP A 278 6.72 58.62 -2.65
CA ASP A 278 5.27 58.44 -2.44
C ASP A 278 4.67 57.14 -3.03
N PHE A 279 5.48 56.25 -3.62
CA PHE A 279 5.03 54.94 -4.15
C PHE A 279 3.77 54.98 -5.06
N SER A 280 3.45 56.10 -5.71
CA SER A 280 2.30 56.19 -6.61
C SER A 280 2.70 55.76 -8.03
N SER A 281 2.08 54.68 -8.50
CA SER A 281 2.30 53.96 -9.76
C SER A 281 2.85 54.76 -10.95
N ALA A 282 3.88 54.19 -11.59
CA ALA A 282 4.40 54.56 -12.90
C ALA A 282 3.30 54.69 -13.95
N GLN A 283 3.32 55.80 -14.68
CA GLN A 283 2.52 56.01 -15.88
C GLN A 283 2.94 55.01 -16.98
N ASP A 284 1.97 54.19 -17.38
CA ASP A 284 1.75 53.60 -18.71
C ASP A 284 2.91 53.66 -19.72
N ALA A 285 3.72 52.59 -19.79
CA ALA A 285 4.63 52.34 -20.92
C ALA A 285 3.90 51.82 -22.19
N TYR A 286 2.59 51.58 -22.13
CA TYR A 286 1.76 51.17 -23.26
C TYR A 286 0.50 52.03 -23.30
N GLY A 287 0.55 53.12 -24.08
CA GLY A 287 -0.52 54.11 -24.20
C GLY A 287 -1.87 53.55 -24.67
N LEU A 288 -2.70 53.13 -23.71
CA LEU A 288 -4.11 52.79 -23.92
C LEU A 288 -4.97 53.61 -22.95
N SER A 289 -5.12 54.90 -23.28
CA SER A 289 -6.09 55.75 -22.60
C SER A 289 -7.52 55.36 -23.01
N LYS A 290 -8.35 54.94 -22.04
CA LYS A 290 -9.81 55.01 -22.19
C LYS A 290 -10.29 56.38 -21.71
N PRO A 291 -11.24 57.03 -22.42
CA PRO A 291 -11.71 58.35 -22.03
C PRO A 291 -12.49 58.28 -20.71
N ARG A 292 -12.14 59.15 -19.77
CA ARG A 292 -12.89 59.36 -18.51
C ARG A 292 -14.25 59.98 -18.83
N LYS A 293 -15.34 59.29 -18.53
CA LYS A 293 -16.66 59.92 -18.37
C LYS A 293 -16.69 60.70 -17.05
N ALA A 294 -17.13 61.95 -17.12
CA ALA A 294 -17.36 62.80 -15.96
C ALA A 294 -18.55 62.26 -15.15
N GLY A 295 -18.24 61.64 -14.01
CA GLY A 295 -19.22 61.20 -13.01
C GLY A 295 -18.79 61.70 -11.64
N THR A 296 -19.57 62.63 -11.11
CA THR A 296 -19.72 63.05 -9.71
C THR A 296 -18.77 62.38 -8.68
N ARG A 297 -17.86 63.19 -8.11
CA ARG A 297 -17.09 62.84 -6.90
C ARG A 297 -18.07 62.57 -5.75
N LYS A 298 -18.41 61.30 -5.49
CA LYS A 298 -18.86 60.89 -4.16
C LYS A 298 -17.65 61.00 -3.22
N SER A 299 -17.84 61.65 -2.06
CA SER A 299 -16.86 61.76 -0.99
C SER A 299 -16.28 60.38 -0.66
N ARG A 300 -14.95 60.25 -0.69
CA ARG A 300 -14.23 58.98 -0.52
C ARG A 300 -14.34 58.40 0.89
N GLU A 301 -14.78 59.18 1.87
CA GLU A 301 -14.78 58.78 3.29
C GLU A 301 -15.82 57.70 3.63
N ASN A 302 -16.97 57.66 2.94
CA ASN A 302 -17.98 56.61 3.17
C ASN A 302 -17.68 55.29 2.42
N SER A 303 -16.54 55.17 1.72
CA SER A 303 -16.25 54.01 0.86
C SER A 303 -15.35 52.94 1.49
N VAL A 304 -14.91 53.13 2.73
CA VAL A 304 -14.09 52.12 3.43
C VAL A 304 -14.97 51.04 4.07
N GLN A 305 -16.16 51.40 4.55
CA GLN A 305 -17.09 50.45 5.19
C GLN A 305 -17.72 49.44 4.21
N ASP A 306 -17.83 49.78 2.92
CA ASP A 306 -18.44 48.92 1.89
C ASP A 306 -17.43 48.13 1.02
N ARG A 307 -16.14 48.12 1.38
CA ARG A 307 -15.16 47.30 0.65
C ARG A 307 -15.33 45.84 1.04
N LYS A 308 -15.78 45.02 0.08
CA LYS A 308 -15.76 43.54 0.21
C LYS A 308 -14.33 43.10 0.54
N VAL A 309 -14.14 42.62 1.77
CA VAL A 309 -12.89 42.01 2.22
C VAL A 309 -12.64 40.79 1.34
N ARG A 310 -11.45 40.72 0.72
CA ARG A 310 -11.07 39.55 -0.07
C ARG A 310 -10.53 38.49 0.88
N HIS A 311 -11.24 37.39 1.01
CA HIS A 311 -10.78 36.23 1.76
C HIS A 311 -9.63 35.55 1.03
N TYR A 312 -8.67 35.02 1.80
CA TYR A 312 -7.55 34.24 1.28
C TYR A 312 -7.93 32.77 1.32
N THR A 313 -7.83 32.08 0.18
CA THR A 313 -8.17 30.65 0.09
C THR A 313 -6.92 29.81 0.27
N VAL A 314 -6.87 28.99 1.32
CA VAL A 314 -5.80 28.01 1.57
C VAL A 314 -6.32 26.62 1.24
N ASN A 315 -5.53 25.86 0.49
CA ASN A 315 -5.82 24.46 0.24
C ASN A 315 -4.97 23.60 1.17
N PHE A 316 -5.61 23.05 2.20
CA PHE A 316 -5.02 22.02 3.04
C PHE A 316 -5.06 20.71 2.25
N GLY A 317 -3.91 20.36 1.67
CA GLY A 317 -3.82 19.32 0.66
C GLY A 317 -3.91 17.89 1.22
N PRO A 318 -4.12 16.90 0.33
CA PRO A 318 -4.16 15.48 0.71
C PRO A 318 -2.89 14.97 1.39
N GLN A 319 -1.74 15.60 1.09
CA GLN A 319 -0.46 15.28 1.70
C GLN A 319 -0.22 16.21 2.88
N HIS A 320 -0.81 15.90 4.03
CA HIS A 320 -0.57 16.64 5.27
C HIS A 320 -0.66 15.70 6.49
N PRO A 321 0.26 15.80 7.48
CA PRO A 321 0.24 14.91 8.66
C PRO A 321 -1.09 14.91 9.41
N ALA A 322 -1.60 16.09 9.75
CA ALA A 322 -2.88 16.25 10.46
C ALA A 322 -4.14 15.89 9.66
N ALA A 323 -4.00 15.49 8.38
CA ALA A 323 -5.12 14.96 7.60
C ALA A 323 -5.42 13.49 7.92
N HIS A 324 -4.57 12.78 8.67
CA HIS A 324 -4.71 11.35 9.03
C HIS A 324 -5.25 10.46 7.92
N GLY A 325 -4.65 10.59 6.73
CA GLY A 325 -5.13 9.97 5.52
C GLY A 325 -5.13 10.95 4.38
N VAL A 326 -6.24 11.01 3.65
CA VAL A 326 -6.33 11.73 2.38
C VAL A 326 -7.53 12.67 2.42
N LEU A 327 -7.36 13.83 3.03
CA LEU A 327 -8.37 14.90 3.08
C LEU A 327 -7.88 16.11 2.28
N ARG A 328 -8.77 16.68 1.45
CA ARG A 328 -8.54 17.98 0.85
C ARG A 328 -9.52 18.98 1.44
N LEU A 329 -9.02 19.94 2.23
CA LEU A 329 -9.85 20.93 2.90
C LEU A 329 -9.55 22.32 2.34
N ILE A 330 -10.53 22.94 1.67
CA ILE A 330 -10.41 24.30 1.17
C ILE A 330 -10.93 25.25 2.23
N LEU A 331 -10.04 26.06 2.80
CA LEU A 331 -10.36 27.03 3.84
C LEU A 331 -10.35 28.44 3.27
N GLU A 332 -11.39 29.21 3.56
CA GLU A 332 -11.42 30.65 3.32
C GLU A 332 -11.12 31.38 4.62
N LEU A 333 -9.99 32.07 4.64
CA LEU A 333 -9.47 32.75 5.81
C LEU A 333 -9.67 34.26 5.70
N ASN A 334 -9.98 34.89 6.83
CA ASN A 334 -9.88 36.32 7.02
C ASN A 334 -8.73 36.59 8.01
N GLY A 335 -7.52 36.79 7.48
CA GLY A 335 -6.31 36.74 8.31
C GLY A 335 -6.05 35.30 8.75
N GLU A 336 -6.20 35.01 10.04
CA GLU A 336 -6.03 33.67 10.63
C GLU A 336 -7.36 32.97 10.94
N GLU A 337 -8.47 33.71 10.96
CA GLU A 337 -9.80 33.20 11.29
C GLU A 337 -10.44 32.51 10.09
N ILE A 338 -11.05 31.34 10.34
CA ILE A 338 -11.77 30.57 9.33
C ILE A 338 -13.19 31.14 9.17
N VAL A 339 -13.51 31.58 7.96
CA VAL A 339 -14.86 32.07 7.60
C VAL A 339 -15.71 30.95 7.03
N ARG A 340 -15.08 30.07 6.24
CA ARG A 340 -15.72 28.95 5.55
C ARG A 340 -14.71 27.81 5.36
N ALA A 341 -15.17 26.58 5.54
CA ALA A 341 -14.42 25.37 5.28
C ALA A 341 -15.21 24.44 4.34
N ASP A 342 -14.56 23.97 3.27
CA ASP A 342 -15.14 23.04 2.31
C ASP A 342 -14.31 21.74 2.26
N PRO A 343 -14.71 20.68 2.97
CA PRO A 343 -14.03 19.40 2.95
C PRO A 343 -14.39 18.61 1.69
N HIS A 344 -13.42 18.51 0.77
CA HIS A 344 -13.52 17.63 -0.39
C HIS A 344 -13.10 16.21 -0.02
N VAL A 345 -14.08 15.30 -0.08
CA VAL A 345 -13.93 13.87 0.17
C VAL A 345 -14.08 13.07 -1.13
N GLY A 346 -13.89 11.75 -1.07
CA GLY A 346 -13.99 10.83 -2.20
C GLY A 346 -12.65 10.37 -2.78
N LEU A 347 -11.53 10.78 -2.19
CA LEU A 347 -10.19 10.39 -2.63
C LEU A 347 -9.89 8.92 -2.30
N LEU A 348 -10.56 8.35 -1.28
CA LEU A 348 -10.46 6.95 -0.90
C LEU A 348 -11.73 6.13 -1.25
N HIS A 349 -12.62 6.69 -2.07
CA HIS A 349 -13.87 6.02 -2.45
C HIS A 349 -13.58 4.84 -3.37
N ARG A 350 -14.05 3.66 -2.97
CA ARG A 350 -13.76 2.38 -3.64
C ARG A 350 -15.01 1.70 -4.22
N GLY A 351 -16.18 2.33 -4.11
CA GLY A 351 -17.45 1.73 -4.53
C GLY A 351 -17.79 0.47 -3.75
N THR A 352 -17.50 0.46 -2.45
CA THR A 352 -17.66 -0.70 -1.55
C THR A 352 -19.11 -1.19 -1.51
N GLU A 353 -20.07 -0.30 -1.34
CA GLU A 353 -21.50 -0.62 -1.36
C GLU A 353 -21.91 -1.32 -2.66
N LYS A 354 -21.33 -0.88 -3.80
CA LYS A 354 -21.62 -1.47 -5.10
C LYS A 354 -20.99 -2.86 -5.27
N LEU A 355 -19.80 -3.06 -4.72
CA LEU A 355 -19.15 -4.37 -4.72
C LEU A 355 -19.92 -5.37 -3.86
N ILE A 356 -20.49 -4.93 -2.74
CA ILE A 356 -21.30 -5.77 -1.84
C ILE A 356 -22.51 -6.37 -2.57
N GLU A 357 -23.18 -5.61 -3.45
CA GLU A 357 -24.33 -6.10 -4.25
C GLU A 357 -23.99 -7.31 -5.14
N TYR A 358 -22.71 -7.49 -5.51
CA TYR A 358 -22.26 -8.60 -6.35
C TYR A 358 -21.70 -9.79 -5.56
N LYS A 359 -21.67 -9.72 -4.23
CA LYS A 359 -21.10 -10.73 -3.33
C LYS A 359 -22.18 -11.35 -2.46
N THR A 360 -21.93 -12.55 -1.94
CA THR A 360 -22.81 -13.17 -0.94
C THR A 360 -22.56 -12.52 0.42
N TYR A 361 -23.49 -12.67 1.38
CA TYR A 361 -23.35 -12.09 2.73
C TYR A 361 -22.01 -12.43 3.40
N LEU A 362 -21.58 -13.69 3.33
CA LEU A 362 -20.28 -14.11 3.90
C LEU A 362 -19.08 -13.49 3.17
N GLN A 363 -19.16 -13.33 1.84
CA GLN A 363 -18.11 -12.69 1.05
C GLN A 363 -18.10 -11.16 1.21
N ALA A 364 -19.23 -10.57 1.58
CA ALA A 364 -19.38 -9.15 1.82
C ALA A 364 -18.83 -8.71 3.19
N LEU A 365 -18.81 -9.62 4.18
CA LEU A 365 -18.34 -9.33 5.54
C LEU A 365 -16.98 -8.60 5.59
N PRO A 366 -15.91 -9.03 4.90
CA PRO A 366 -14.60 -8.39 5.02
C PRO A 366 -14.52 -6.97 4.45
N TYR A 367 -15.56 -6.48 3.75
CA TYR A 367 -15.61 -5.06 3.41
C TYR A 367 -15.79 -4.21 4.67
N PHE A 368 -16.56 -4.66 5.65
CA PHE A 368 -16.84 -3.92 6.88
C PHE A 368 -15.59 -3.72 7.73
N ASP A 369 -14.70 -4.72 7.82
CA ASP A 369 -13.42 -4.63 8.54
C ASP A 369 -12.47 -3.57 7.95
N ARG A 370 -12.70 -3.19 6.69
CA ARG A 370 -11.82 -2.30 5.89
C ARG A 370 -12.36 -0.88 5.73
N LEU A 371 -13.55 -0.60 6.28
CA LEU A 371 -14.16 0.73 6.29
C LEU A 371 -13.47 1.56 7.38
N ASP A 372 -13.93 1.44 8.62
CA ASP A 372 -13.15 1.86 9.77
C ASP A 372 -12.13 0.77 10.11
N TYR A 373 -10.93 0.92 9.56
CA TYR A 373 -9.82 0.00 9.72
C TYR A 373 -9.16 0.07 11.12
N VAL A 374 -9.69 0.90 12.02
CA VAL A 374 -9.25 0.95 13.42
C VAL A 374 -10.17 0.13 14.31
N SER A 375 -11.49 0.13 14.04
CA SER A 375 -12.46 -0.69 14.77
C SER A 375 -13.10 -1.79 13.93
N MET A 376 -12.31 -2.84 13.65
CA MET A 376 -12.69 -3.92 12.73
C MET A 376 -13.87 -4.75 13.24
N MET A 377 -13.79 -5.27 14.48
CA MET A 377 -14.79 -6.22 15.01
C MET A 377 -16.16 -5.56 15.24
N THR A 378 -16.21 -4.27 15.57
CA THR A 378 -17.48 -3.54 15.71
C THR A 378 -18.16 -3.41 14.35
N ASN A 379 -17.42 -3.17 13.27
CA ASN A 379 -18.01 -3.10 11.94
C ASN A 379 -18.56 -4.46 11.50
N GLU A 380 -17.80 -5.54 11.77
CA GLU A 380 -18.25 -6.93 11.56
C GLU A 380 -19.51 -7.24 12.37
N GLN A 381 -19.56 -6.79 13.62
CA GLN A 381 -20.70 -6.94 14.53
C GLN A 381 -21.94 -6.19 14.03
N CYS A 382 -21.79 -4.95 13.55
CA CYS A 382 -22.90 -4.17 13.00
C CYS A 382 -23.55 -4.88 11.79
N PHE A 383 -22.73 -5.41 10.89
CA PHE A 383 -23.23 -6.16 9.73
C PHE A 383 -23.83 -7.50 10.14
N SER A 384 -23.20 -8.20 11.09
CA SER A 384 -23.70 -9.49 11.59
C SER A 384 -25.08 -9.35 12.24
N LEU A 385 -25.28 -8.33 13.08
CA LEU A 385 -26.56 -8.04 13.72
C LEU A 385 -27.65 -7.68 12.70
N ALA A 386 -27.30 -6.96 11.62
CA ALA A 386 -28.23 -6.66 10.52
C ALA A 386 -28.74 -7.96 9.87
N VAL A 387 -27.81 -8.85 9.51
CA VAL A 387 -28.13 -10.11 8.83
C VAL A 387 -28.86 -11.07 9.77
N GLU A 388 -28.46 -11.14 11.04
CA GLU A 388 -29.11 -11.97 12.07
C GLU A 388 -30.56 -11.54 12.32
N LYS A 389 -30.83 -10.24 12.32
CA LYS A 389 -32.18 -9.67 12.44
C LYS A 389 -33.06 -10.02 11.22
N LEU A 390 -32.50 -10.05 10.01
CA LEU A 390 -33.23 -10.51 8.81
C LEU A 390 -33.45 -12.03 8.78
N LEU A 391 -32.47 -12.81 9.26
CA LEU A 391 -32.57 -14.26 9.36
C LEU A 391 -33.49 -14.73 10.49
N ASN A 392 -33.77 -13.86 11.47
CA ASN A 392 -34.52 -14.15 12.68
C ASN A 392 -33.93 -15.34 13.46
N VAL A 393 -32.62 -15.28 13.69
CA VAL A 393 -31.84 -16.32 14.37
C VAL A 393 -31.26 -15.75 15.66
N GLU A 394 -31.44 -16.48 16.76
CA GLU A 394 -30.81 -16.15 18.05
C GLU A 394 -29.43 -16.80 18.18
N ILE A 395 -28.50 -16.03 18.70
CA ILE A 395 -27.10 -16.41 18.85
C ILE A 395 -26.88 -17.02 20.24
N PRO A 396 -26.01 -18.03 20.38
CA PRO A 396 -25.64 -18.57 21.69
C PRO A 396 -25.09 -17.51 22.67
N GLU A 397 -25.35 -17.69 23.96
CA GLU A 397 -24.91 -16.76 25.02
C GLU A 397 -23.39 -16.57 25.02
N ARG A 398 -22.61 -17.66 24.89
CA ARG A 398 -21.15 -17.57 24.85
C ARG A 398 -20.66 -16.68 23.70
N ALA A 399 -21.27 -16.78 22.53
CA ALA A 399 -20.90 -15.93 21.40
C ALA A 399 -21.23 -14.45 21.64
N LYS A 400 -22.33 -14.14 22.33
CA LYS A 400 -22.65 -12.77 22.75
C LYS A 400 -21.57 -12.20 23.69
N PHE A 401 -21.15 -12.95 24.70
CA PHE A 401 -20.08 -12.54 25.61
C PHE A 401 -18.71 -12.39 24.93
N ILE A 402 -18.39 -13.25 23.96
CA ILE A 402 -17.16 -13.12 23.17
C ILE A 402 -17.21 -11.84 22.32
N ARG A 403 -18.35 -11.56 21.68
CA ARG A 403 -18.54 -10.33 20.89
C ARG A 403 -18.45 -9.08 21.76
N THR A 404 -19.06 -9.06 22.95
CA THR A 404 -18.94 -7.90 23.85
C THR A 404 -17.51 -7.72 24.35
N LEU A 405 -16.80 -8.81 24.69
CA LEU A 405 -15.39 -8.76 25.09
C LEU A 405 -14.51 -8.15 23.99
N PHE A 406 -14.57 -8.68 22.76
CA PHE A 406 -13.79 -8.13 21.64
C PHE A 406 -14.28 -6.77 21.15
N GLY A 407 -15.57 -6.46 21.32
CA GLY A 407 -16.13 -5.14 21.04
C GLY A 407 -15.51 -4.05 21.94
N GLU A 408 -15.35 -4.33 23.23
CA GLU A 408 -14.69 -3.40 24.16
C GLU A 408 -13.17 -3.36 23.99
N ILE A 409 -12.51 -4.48 23.66
CA ILE A 409 -11.10 -4.44 23.24
C ILE A 409 -10.92 -3.57 21.98
N THR A 410 -11.84 -3.68 21.02
CA THR A 410 -11.86 -2.83 19.82
C THR A 410 -12.06 -1.36 20.18
N ARG A 411 -12.91 -1.07 21.18
CA ARG A 411 -13.12 0.28 21.69
C ARG A 411 -11.86 0.88 22.28
N ILE A 412 -11.12 0.10 23.09
CA ILE A 412 -9.81 0.51 23.60
C ILE A 412 -8.82 0.73 22.45
N LEU A 413 -8.73 -0.18 21.48
CA LEU A 413 -7.88 -0.02 20.28
C LEU A 413 -8.16 1.28 19.52
N ASN A 414 -9.44 1.65 19.39
CA ASN A 414 -9.85 2.85 18.67
C ASN A 414 -9.58 4.12 19.47
N HIS A 415 -9.97 4.18 20.75
CA HIS A 415 -9.65 5.34 21.58
C HIS A 415 -8.14 5.56 21.74
N LEU A 416 -7.33 4.48 21.81
CA LEU A 416 -5.87 4.60 21.79
C LEU A 416 -5.42 5.30 20.50
N MET A 417 -5.89 4.86 19.33
CA MET A 417 -5.55 5.54 18.08
C MET A 417 -6.03 7.00 18.06
N SER A 418 -7.28 7.26 18.46
CA SER A 418 -7.92 8.56 18.40
C SER A 418 -7.24 9.59 19.31
N VAL A 419 -7.13 9.29 20.61
CA VAL A 419 -6.57 10.20 21.61
C VAL A 419 -5.10 10.48 21.33
N LEU A 420 -4.34 9.46 20.96
CA LEU A 420 -2.91 9.58 20.75
C LEU A 420 -2.56 10.31 19.44
N SER A 421 -3.30 10.05 18.37
CA SER A 421 -3.10 10.76 17.11
C SER A 421 -3.52 12.22 17.24
N HIS A 422 -4.61 12.49 17.96
CA HIS A 422 -4.99 13.86 18.32
C HIS A 422 -3.92 14.55 19.17
N ALA A 423 -3.33 13.85 20.14
CA ALA A 423 -2.21 14.37 20.92
C ALA A 423 -1.00 14.71 20.04
N MET A 424 -0.65 13.84 19.09
CA MET A 424 0.42 14.07 18.12
C MET A 424 0.16 15.30 17.25
N ASP A 425 -1.06 15.48 16.75
CA ASP A 425 -1.40 16.61 15.88
C ASP A 425 -1.29 17.96 16.57
N VAL A 426 -1.66 18.01 17.85
CA VAL A 426 -1.50 19.21 18.69
C VAL A 426 -0.04 19.41 19.08
N GLY A 427 0.75 18.33 19.18
CA GLY A 427 2.22 18.37 19.31
C GLY A 427 2.82 17.45 20.38
N ALA A 428 2.03 16.67 21.10
CA ALA A 428 2.50 15.73 22.13
C ALA A 428 2.86 14.37 21.52
N LEU A 429 4.17 14.08 21.43
CA LEU A 429 4.68 12.88 20.74
C LEU A 429 4.84 11.65 21.65
N THR A 430 5.08 11.83 22.95
CA THR A 430 5.39 10.72 23.86
C THR A 430 4.23 9.78 24.14
N PRO A 431 2.98 10.25 24.39
CA PRO A 431 1.87 9.33 24.68
C PRO A 431 1.59 8.40 23.50
N PHE A 432 1.82 8.89 22.28
CA PHE A 432 1.61 8.12 21.05
C PHE A 432 2.45 6.84 21.02
N LEU A 433 3.72 6.92 21.39
CA LEU A 433 4.61 5.75 21.40
C LEU A 433 4.21 4.77 22.51
N TRP A 434 3.85 5.27 23.70
CA TRP A 434 3.44 4.44 24.83
C TRP A 434 2.16 3.66 24.53
N GLY A 435 1.13 4.34 24.03
CA GLY A 435 -0.14 3.66 23.75
C GLY A 435 -0.07 2.75 22.52
N PHE A 436 0.87 2.93 21.59
CA PHE A 436 1.10 1.98 20.50
C PHE A 436 1.72 0.67 20.98
N GLU A 437 2.49 0.67 22.07
CA GLU A 437 2.95 -0.58 22.71
C GLU A 437 1.75 -1.39 23.23
N GLU A 438 0.82 -0.74 23.93
CA GLU A 438 -0.40 -1.39 24.42
C GLU A 438 -1.31 -1.84 23.26
N ARG A 439 -1.38 -1.05 22.20
CA ARG A 439 -2.09 -1.40 20.97
C ARG A 439 -1.51 -2.66 20.31
N GLU A 440 -0.19 -2.84 20.35
CA GLU A 440 0.48 -4.04 19.82
C GLU A 440 0.11 -5.29 20.62
N LYS A 441 0.09 -5.21 21.96
CA LYS A 441 -0.35 -6.30 22.85
C LYS A 441 -1.79 -6.72 22.53
N LEU A 442 -2.67 -5.76 22.28
CA LEU A 442 -4.05 -6.04 21.86
C LEU A 442 -4.15 -6.67 20.46
N MET A 443 -3.27 -6.30 19.51
CA MET A 443 -3.21 -6.96 18.20
C MET A 443 -2.74 -8.42 18.29
N GLU A 444 -1.90 -8.76 19.27
CA GLU A 444 -1.54 -10.16 19.54
C GLU A 444 -2.78 -11.00 19.90
N PHE A 445 -3.71 -10.43 20.69
CA PHE A 445 -4.97 -11.11 20.99
C PHE A 445 -5.82 -11.35 19.72
N TYR A 446 -5.82 -10.40 18.78
CA TYR A 446 -6.53 -10.55 17.50
C TYR A 446 -5.89 -11.65 16.66
N GLU A 447 -4.56 -11.68 16.62
CA GLU A 447 -3.81 -12.70 15.91
C GLU A 447 -4.05 -14.10 16.49
N ARG A 448 -4.05 -14.24 17.82
CA ARG A 448 -4.30 -15.55 18.46
C ARG A 448 -5.69 -16.09 18.19
N VAL A 449 -6.68 -15.22 18.03
CA VAL A 449 -8.09 -15.59 17.87
C VAL A 449 -8.48 -15.82 16.42
N SER A 450 -7.96 -14.99 15.51
CA SER A 450 -8.36 -14.99 14.10
C SER A 450 -7.25 -15.45 13.14
N GLY A 451 -5.99 -15.37 13.56
CA GLY A 451 -4.81 -15.55 12.70
C GLY A 451 -4.37 -14.28 11.97
N ALA A 452 -5.06 -13.15 12.16
CA ALA A 452 -4.73 -11.86 11.58
C ALA A 452 -4.69 -10.76 12.65
N ARG A 453 -3.78 -9.79 12.47
CA ARG A 453 -3.57 -8.71 13.45
C ARG A 453 -4.59 -7.58 13.37
N LEU A 454 -5.13 -7.30 12.19
CA LEU A 454 -6.10 -6.20 11.95
C LEU A 454 -7.42 -6.74 11.41
N HIS A 455 -7.47 -7.10 10.12
CA HIS A 455 -8.69 -7.59 9.48
C HIS A 455 -8.92 -9.06 9.84
N ALA A 456 -9.82 -9.31 10.81
CA ALA A 456 -9.98 -10.60 11.44
C ALA A 456 -11.06 -11.48 10.78
N ALA A 457 -12.14 -10.89 10.23
CA ALA A 457 -13.31 -11.62 9.71
C ALA A 457 -13.80 -12.72 10.69
N TYR A 458 -13.82 -12.36 11.97
CA TYR A 458 -14.03 -13.25 13.11
C TYR A 458 -15.47 -13.23 13.59
N VAL A 459 -16.08 -12.05 13.72
CA VAL A 459 -17.50 -11.90 14.00
C VAL A 459 -18.26 -12.12 12.69
N ARG A 460 -19.14 -13.12 12.67
CA ARG A 460 -19.87 -13.50 11.45
C ARG A 460 -21.38 -13.57 11.73
N PRO A 461 -22.24 -13.40 10.72
CA PRO A 461 -23.65 -13.70 10.89
C PRO A 461 -23.84 -15.14 11.37
N GLY A 462 -24.51 -15.31 12.51
CA GLY A 462 -24.66 -16.60 13.21
C GLY A 462 -23.70 -16.82 14.38
N GLY A 463 -23.08 -15.76 14.91
CA GLY A 463 -22.19 -15.81 16.08
C GLY A 463 -20.73 -15.49 15.77
N VAL A 464 -19.83 -16.40 16.14
CA VAL A 464 -18.38 -16.18 16.05
C VAL A 464 -17.72 -17.29 15.24
N HIS A 465 -16.68 -16.95 14.47
CA HIS A 465 -16.02 -17.93 13.62
C HIS A 465 -15.35 -19.04 14.44
N GLN A 466 -14.47 -18.77 15.39
CA GLN A 466 -13.79 -19.81 16.17
C GLN A 466 -13.89 -19.51 17.66
N ASP A 467 -13.83 -20.54 18.51
CA ASP A 467 -13.79 -20.30 19.95
C ASP A 467 -12.43 -19.73 20.36
N ILE A 468 -12.38 -19.12 21.53
CA ILE A 468 -11.17 -18.55 22.12
C ILE A 468 -10.14 -19.66 22.37
N PRO A 469 -8.86 -19.48 21.99
CA PRO A 469 -7.81 -20.44 22.29
C PRO A 469 -7.55 -20.54 23.80
N VAL A 470 -7.09 -21.72 24.24
CA VAL A 470 -6.79 -22.00 25.64
C VAL A 470 -5.73 -21.01 26.17
N GLY A 471 -5.95 -20.48 27.38
CA GLY A 471 -5.04 -19.55 28.06
C GLY A 471 -5.25 -18.07 27.72
N LEU A 472 -5.99 -17.71 26.67
CA LEU A 472 -6.12 -16.31 26.27
C LEU A 472 -6.85 -15.44 27.31
N LEU A 473 -7.83 -16.00 28.03
CA LEU A 473 -8.57 -15.25 29.04
C LEU A 473 -7.66 -14.80 30.20
N ASP A 474 -6.69 -15.63 30.58
CA ASP A 474 -5.71 -15.30 31.63
C ASP A 474 -4.75 -14.20 31.15
N ASP A 475 -4.35 -14.25 29.89
CA ASP A 475 -3.47 -13.24 29.28
C ASP A 475 -4.18 -11.88 29.17
N ILE A 476 -5.45 -11.85 28.76
CA ILE A 476 -6.27 -10.63 28.73
C ILE A 476 -6.43 -10.08 30.16
N TYR A 477 -6.61 -10.94 31.16
CA TYR A 477 -6.69 -10.51 32.55
C TYR A 477 -5.39 -9.85 33.03
N GLN A 478 -4.25 -10.47 32.76
CA GLN A 478 -2.93 -9.91 33.12
C GLN A 478 -2.70 -8.55 32.46
N TRP A 479 -3.03 -8.41 31.17
CA TRP A 479 -2.96 -7.13 30.47
C TRP A 479 -3.90 -6.09 31.09
N ALA A 480 -5.15 -6.45 31.37
CA ALA A 480 -6.13 -5.53 31.94
C ALA A 480 -5.69 -4.96 33.31
N THR A 481 -5.01 -5.75 34.14
CA THR A 481 -4.48 -5.27 35.42
C THR A 481 -3.38 -4.21 35.29
N GLN A 482 -2.60 -4.24 34.21
CA GLN A 482 -1.49 -3.31 33.96
C GLN A 482 -1.93 -2.09 33.14
N PHE A 483 -2.98 -2.24 32.31
CA PHE A 483 -3.45 -1.18 31.43
C PHE A 483 -4.05 0.00 32.20
N GLY A 484 -4.60 -0.23 33.41
CA GLY A 484 -5.05 0.85 34.29
C GLY A 484 -3.96 1.90 34.56
N ASP A 485 -2.78 1.44 34.98
CA ASP A 485 -1.63 2.31 35.25
C ASP A 485 -1.18 3.08 33.99
N ARG A 486 -1.26 2.44 32.82
CA ARG A 486 -0.91 3.08 31.53
C ARG A 486 -1.88 4.21 31.16
N ILE A 487 -3.17 4.05 31.45
CA ILE A 487 -4.15 5.12 31.26
C ILE A 487 -3.80 6.30 32.16
N ASP A 488 -3.51 6.04 33.44
CA ASP A 488 -3.21 7.09 34.41
C ASP A 488 -1.92 7.85 34.05
N GLU A 489 -0.87 7.16 33.56
CA GLU A 489 0.35 7.80 33.03
C GLU A 489 0.07 8.72 31.83
N THR A 490 -0.83 8.31 30.92
CA THR A 490 -1.22 9.17 29.79
C THR A 490 -2.06 10.37 30.23
N GLU A 491 -2.89 10.19 31.25
CA GLU A 491 -3.72 11.23 31.84
C GLU A 491 -2.86 12.27 32.57
N GLU A 492 -1.87 11.85 33.35
CA GLU A 492 -0.94 12.72 34.07
C GLU A 492 -0.20 13.68 33.12
N MET A 493 0.16 13.20 31.92
CA MET A 493 0.87 14.00 30.91
C MET A 493 -0.04 14.99 30.15
N LEU A 494 -1.33 14.70 30.01
CA LEU A 494 -2.25 15.45 29.14
C LEU A 494 -3.31 16.24 29.92
N THR A 495 -4.03 15.62 30.83
CA THR A 495 -5.27 16.18 31.43
C THR A 495 -5.04 17.47 32.19
N ASP A 496 -4.01 17.51 33.03
CA ASP A 496 -3.66 18.68 33.86
C ASP A 496 -2.66 19.62 33.17
N ASN A 497 -2.20 19.26 31.97
CA ASN A 497 -1.24 20.07 31.24
C ASN A 497 -1.89 21.37 30.75
N ARG A 498 -1.38 22.50 31.24
CA ARG A 498 -1.84 23.84 30.84
C ARG A 498 -1.90 24.04 29.32
N ILE A 499 -0.94 23.50 28.57
CA ILE A 499 -0.88 23.67 27.10
C ILE A 499 -2.01 22.89 26.45
N TRP A 500 -2.26 21.67 26.93
CA TRP A 500 -3.34 20.82 26.42
C TRP A 500 -4.71 21.45 26.68
N ILE A 501 -4.93 21.96 27.90
CA ILE A 501 -6.16 22.65 28.28
C ILE A 501 -6.36 23.90 27.43
N GLU A 502 -5.32 24.74 27.26
CA GLU A 502 -5.41 25.98 26.47
C GLU A 502 -5.71 25.70 24.99
N ARG A 503 -5.23 24.59 24.42
CA ARG A 503 -5.47 24.21 23.02
C ARG A 503 -6.84 23.58 22.76
N LEU A 504 -7.50 23.04 23.78
CA LEU A 504 -8.77 22.31 23.61
C LEU A 504 -9.98 23.00 24.23
N ARG A 505 -9.80 23.71 25.35
CA ARG A 505 -10.90 24.34 26.07
C ARG A 505 -11.49 25.47 25.24
N GLY A 506 -12.80 25.43 25.02
CA GLY A 506 -13.50 26.44 24.22
C GLY A 506 -13.26 26.34 22.71
N VAL A 507 -12.58 25.29 22.24
CA VAL A 507 -12.42 25.00 20.80
C VAL A 507 -13.51 24.04 20.34
N GLY A 508 -14.12 24.33 19.20
CA GLY A 508 -15.07 23.44 18.53
C GLY A 508 -16.33 23.19 19.35
N VAL A 509 -16.81 24.20 20.08
CA VAL A 509 -18.01 24.12 20.93
C VAL A 509 -19.24 23.81 20.07
N VAL A 510 -19.98 22.76 20.45
CA VAL A 510 -21.24 22.39 19.79
C VAL A 510 -22.34 22.32 20.84
N PRO A 511 -23.41 23.14 20.72
CA PRO A 511 -24.56 23.03 21.60
C PRO A 511 -25.39 21.77 21.26
N ALA A 512 -26.07 21.22 22.27
CA ALA A 512 -26.86 19.99 22.15
C ALA A 512 -27.89 20.01 21.00
N THR A 513 -28.54 21.15 20.77
CA THR A 513 -29.55 21.30 19.71
C THR A 513 -28.94 21.19 18.31
N GLU A 514 -27.77 21.78 18.10
CA GLU A 514 -27.06 21.72 16.82
C GLU A 514 -26.43 20.36 16.59
N ALA A 515 -25.89 19.72 17.63
CA ALA A 515 -25.40 18.34 17.56
C ALA A 515 -26.49 17.39 17.03
N LEU A 516 -27.73 17.53 17.52
CA LEU A 516 -28.86 16.75 17.05
C LEU A 516 -29.26 17.09 15.61
N ASN A 517 -29.31 18.38 15.25
CA ASN A 517 -29.65 18.82 13.89
C ASN A 517 -28.62 18.34 12.85
N LEU A 518 -27.34 18.32 13.21
CA LEU A 518 -26.24 17.81 12.38
C LEU A 518 -26.12 16.28 12.42
N SER A 519 -27.02 15.59 13.15
CA SER A 519 -27.01 14.14 13.32
C SER A 519 -25.69 13.60 13.90
N PHE A 520 -25.03 14.36 14.76
CA PHE A 520 -23.87 13.90 15.50
C PHE A 520 -24.26 12.82 16.51
N THR A 521 -23.40 11.82 16.63
CA THR A 521 -23.60 10.66 17.50
C THR A 521 -22.33 10.33 18.28
N GLY A 522 -22.43 9.48 19.29
CA GLY A 522 -21.30 9.04 20.11
C GLY A 522 -20.72 10.15 20.97
N VAL A 523 -19.39 10.20 21.04
CA VAL A 523 -18.65 11.16 21.87
C VAL A 523 -18.96 12.61 21.51
N MET A 524 -19.22 12.92 20.23
CA MET A 524 -19.60 14.28 19.81
C MET A 524 -20.93 14.74 20.44
N LEU A 525 -21.89 13.81 20.54
CA LEU A 525 -23.21 14.07 21.14
C LEU A 525 -23.13 14.10 22.68
N ARG A 526 -22.42 13.13 23.27
CA ARG A 526 -22.20 13.04 24.73
C ARG A 526 -21.41 14.22 25.27
N GLY A 527 -20.38 14.68 24.55
CA GLY A 527 -19.60 15.87 24.93
C GLY A 527 -20.45 17.13 25.04
N SER A 528 -21.53 17.22 24.24
CA SER A 528 -22.46 18.36 24.20
C SER A 528 -23.54 18.30 25.30
N GLY A 529 -23.48 17.32 26.22
CA GLY A 529 -24.41 17.20 27.34
C GLY A 529 -25.64 16.30 27.11
N VAL A 530 -25.72 15.60 25.97
CA VAL A 530 -26.85 14.70 25.68
C VAL A 530 -26.49 13.27 26.13
N PRO A 531 -27.17 12.70 27.14
CA PRO A 531 -26.89 11.35 27.65
C PRO A 531 -27.49 10.28 26.73
N PHE A 532 -26.84 10.01 25.59
CA PHE A 532 -27.27 9.01 24.63
C PHE A 532 -26.12 8.04 24.28
N ASP A 533 -26.39 6.74 24.46
CA ASP A 533 -25.52 5.62 24.06
C ASP A 533 -26.41 4.46 23.62
N VAL A 534 -26.16 3.90 22.43
CA VAL A 534 -26.95 2.78 21.90
C VAL A 534 -26.86 1.56 22.81
N ARG A 535 -25.72 1.30 23.46
CA ARG A 535 -25.53 0.11 24.32
C ARG A 535 -26.45 0.09 25.55
N LYS A 536 -26.86 1.27 26.04
CA LYS A 536 -27.80 1.39 27.17
C LYS A 536 -29.24 1.55 26.70
N ASN A 537 -29.46 2.35 25.66
CA ASN A 537 -30.81 2.70 25.21
C ASN A 537 -31.44 1.60 24.36
N GLN A 538 -30.64 0.92 23.55
CA GLN A 538 -31.03 -0.20 22.68
C GLN A 538 -29.96 -1.30 22.78
N PRO A 539 -29.90 -2.01 23.92
CA PRO A 539 -28.86 -2.99 24.17
C PRO A 539 -28.89 -4.12 23.13
N TYR A 540 -27.70 -4.53 22.71
CA TYR A 540 -27.47 -5.67 21.82
C TYR A 540 -26.46 -6.64 22.47
N ASP A 541 -26.37 -7.86 21.92
CA ASP A 541 -25.55 -8.95 22.47
C ASP A 541 -25.75 -9.14 23.98
N ALA A 542 -24.72 -8.90 24.81
CA ALA A 542 -24.74 -9.08 26.26
C ALA A 542 -24.52 -7.78 27.06
N TYR A 543 -24.74 -6.61 26.44
CA TYR A 543 -24.56 -5.30 27.10
C TYR A 543 -25.57 -5.04 28.23
N ASP A 544 -26.70 -5.73 28.23
CA ASP A 544 -27.72 -5.73 29.28
C ASP A 544 -27.28 -6.43 30.58
N GLN A 545 -26.34 -7.37 30.48
CA GLN A 545 -25.86 -8.19 31.60
C GLN A 545 -24.59 -7.64 32.28
N VAL A 546 -24.02 -6.55 31.73
CA VAL A 546 -22.81 -5.89 32.22
C VAL A 546 -23.12 -4.48 32.74
N GLU A 547 -22.46 -4.14 33.85
CA GLU A 547 -22.62 -2.86 34.53
C GLU A 547 -21.48 -1.91 34.15
N PHE A 548 -21.85 -0.79 33.57
CA PHE A 548 -20.94 0.30 33.21
C PHE A 548 -21.70 1.62 33.21
N ASP A 549 -20.95 2.71 33.37
CA ASP A 549 -21.46 4.07 33.35
C ASP A 549 -21.08 4.75 32.04
N VAL A 550 -21.83 5.77 31.62
CA VAL A 550 -21.61 6.49 30.36
C VAL A 550 -21.16 7.92 30.68
N PRO A 551 -19.97 8.35 30.24
CA PRO A 551 -19.50 9.71 30.50
C PRO A 551 -20.23 10.72 29.61
N VAL A 552 -20.57 11.88 30.18
CA VAL A 552 -21.29 12.96 29.49
C VAL A 552 -20.60 14.28 29.80
N GLY A 553 -20.27 15.04 28.76
CA GLY A 553 -19.66 16.37 28.87
C GLY A 553 -20.68 17.45 29.25
N THR A 554 -20.21 18.67 29.47
CA THR A 554 -21.08 19.79 29.88
C THR A 554 -21.04 20.97 28.92
N ASN A 555 -19.87 21.29 28.38
CA ASN A 555 -19.63 22.47 27.57
C ASN A 555 -19.71 22.20 26.06
N GLY A 556 -19.51 20.95 25.62
CA GLY A 556 -19.50 20.60 24.19
C GLY A 556 -18.20 20.90 23.47
N ASP A 557 -17.11 21.19 24.19
CA ASP A 557 -15.80 21.51 23.64
C ASP A 557 -14.95 20.26 23.36
N CYS A 558 -13.79 20.48 22.72
CA CYS A 558 -12.83 19.42 22.44
C CYS A 558 -12.28 18.74 23.71
N TYR A 559 -12.17 19.48 24.82
CA TYR A 559 -11.64 18.96 26.09
C TYR A 559 -12.61 17.99 26.76
N ASP A 560 -13.91 18.32 26.83
CA ASP A 560 -14.94 17.41 27.36
C ASP A 560 -15.01 16.11 26.55
N ARG A 561 -14.86 16.19 25.22
CA ARG A 561 -14.80 14.99 24.34
C ARG A 561 -13.55 14.14 24.59
N TYR A 562 -12.42 14.77 24.93
CA TYR A 562 -11.22 14.05 25.34
C TYR A 562 -11.45 13.31 26.66
N LEU A 563 -12.01 13.99 27.67
CA LEU A 563 -12.34 13.37 28.97
C LEU A 563 -13.34 12.22 28.83
N CYS A 564 -14.37 12.37 27.97
CA CYS A 564 -15.30 11.29 27.68
C CYS A 564 -14.59 10.03 27.15
N ARG A 565 -13.60 10.18 26.26
CA ARG A 565 -12.80 9.05 25.75
C ARG A 565 -11.92 8.43 26.84
N MET A 566 -11.33 9.26 27.70
CA MET A 566 -10.51 8.80 28.83
C MET A 566 -11.34 7.96 29.82
N GLU A 567 -12.56 8.40 30.13
CA GLU A 567 -13.48 7.61 30.96
C GLU A 567 -14.00 6.37 30.22
N GLU A 568 -14.26 6.43 28.91
CA GLU A 568 -14.65 5.26 28.13
C GLU A 568 -13.58 4.15 28.16
N PHE A 569 -12.27 4.46 28.27
CA PHE A 569 -11.25 3.43 28.53
C PHE A 569 -11.49 2.69 29.83
N ARG A 570 -11.75 3.43 30.92
CA ARG A 570 -11.98 2.87 32.26
C ARG A 570 -13.25 2.02 32.29
N GLN A 571 -14.30 2.48 31.63
CA GLN A 571 -15.55 1.72 31.52
C GLN A 571 -15.38 0.47 30.65
N SER A 572 -14.62 0.55 29.55
CA SER A 572 -14.29 -0.61 28.71
C SER A 572 -13.52 -1.67 29.52
N LEU A 573 -12.51 -1.26 30.30
CA LEU A 573 -11.80 -2.14 31.22
C LEU A 573 -12.72 -2.81 32.24
N ARG A 574 -13.65 -2.05 32.83
CA ARG A 574 -14.66 -2.58 33.76
C ARG A 574 -15.55 -3.64 33.11
N ILE A 575 -15.96 -3.42 31.86
CA ILE A 575 -16.74 -4.42 31.09
C ILE A 575 -15.89 -5.67 30.82
N ILE A 576 -14.62 -5.51 30.42
CA ILE A 576 -13.70 -6.63 30.17
C ILE A 576 -13.58 -7.51 31.41
N HIS A 577 -13.33 -6.93 32.59
CA HIS A 577 -13.26 -7.69 33.85
C HIS A 577 -14.55 -8.45 34.15
N GLN A 578 -15.73 -7.85 33.91
CA GLN A 578 -17.00 -8.52 34.12
C GLN A 578 -17.25 -9.66 33.13
N CYS A 579 -16.91 -9.45 31.84
CA CYS A 579 -17.02 -10.47 30.80
C CYS A 579 -16.13 -11.67 31.10
N LEU A 580 -14.91 -11.46 31.59
CA LEU A 580 -14.00 -12.54 31.99
C LEU A 580 -14.58 -13.37 33.15
N ASN A 581 -15.17 -12.71 34.16
CA ASN A 581 -15.75 -13.40 35.31
C ASN A 581 -17.08 -14.12 35.00
N LYS A 582 -17.87 -13.60 34.06
CA LYS A 582 -19.21 -14.11 33.71
C LYS A 582 -19.23 -15.02 32.48
N MET A 583 -18.08 -15.35 31.88
CA MET A 583 -18.01 -16.08 30.61
C MET A 583 -18.68 -17.47 30.70
N PRO A 584 -19.80 -17.72 29.99
CA PRO A 584 -20.47 -19.01 30.03
C PRO A 584 -19.77 -20.05 29.15
N ALA A 585 -19.93 -21.32 29.51
CA ALA A 585 -19.60 -22.44 28.61
C ALA A 585 -20.73 -22.63 27.58
N GLY A 586 -20.40 -23.09 26.38
CA GLY A 586 -21.40 -23.34 25.35
C GLY A 586 -20.86 -23.27 23.92
N PRO A 587 -21.72 -23.46 22.90
CA PRO A 587 -21.34 -23.28 21.51
C PRO A 587 -21.10 -21.79 21.19
N VAL A 588 -20.19 -21.51 20.25
CA VAL A 588 -19.87 -20.15 19.77
C VAL A 588 -20.55 -19.79 18.44
N ARG A 589 -21.26 -20.75 17.84
CA ARG A 589 -22.02 -20.59 16.60
C ARG A 589 -23.42 -21.13 16.81
N VAL A 590 -24.37 -20.57 16.07
CA VAL A 590 -25.73 -21.13 15.97
C VAL A 590 -25.65 -22.57 15.47
N GLU A 591 -26.43 -23.48 16.06
CA GLU A 591 -26.41 -24.91 15.73
C GLU A 591 -27.06 -25.26 14.38
N ASP A 592 -27.81 -24.32 13.78
CA ASP A 592 -28.36 -24.48 12.44
C ASP A 592 -27.27 -24.42 11.35
N TYR A 593 -26.96 -25.58 10.78
CA TYR A 593 -25.98 -25.74 9.71
C TYR A 593 -26.41 -25.17 8.35
N LYS A 594 -27.64 -24.63 8.25
CA LYS A 594 -28.08 -23.87 7.07
C LYS A 594 -27.56 -22.44 7.07
N VAL A 595 -27.16 -21.92 8.23
CA VAL A 595 -26.60 -20.56 8.37
C VAL A 595 -25.12 -20.64 8.72
N SER A 596 -24.78 -21.40 9.76
CA SER A 596 -23.40 -21.54 10.23
C SER A 596 -22.74 -22.80 9.63
N PRO A 597 -21.44 -22.78 9.29
CA PRO A 597 -20.79 -23.98 8.78
C PRO A 597 -20.57 -25.00 9.92
N PRO A 598 -20.78 -26.31 9.65
CA PRO A 598 -20.57 -27.36 10.65
C PRO A 598 -19.10 -27.50 11.04
N PRO A 599 -18.81 -28.13 12.20
CA PRO A 599 -17.44 -28.41 12.61
C PRO A 599 -16.76 -29.38 11.65
N ARG A 600 -15.43 -29.26 11.51
CA ARG A 600 -14.64 -30.06 10.56
C ARG A 600 -14.68 -31.56 10.83
N SER A 601 -14.85 -31.97 12.08
CA SER A 601 -15.05 -33.38 12.45
C SER A 601 -16.36 -33.90 11.85
N ALA A 602 -17.49 -33.25 12.16
CA ALA A 602 -18.80 -33.64 11.65
C ALA A 602 -18.90 -33.58 10.13
N MET A 603 -18.28 -32.58 9.48
CA MET A 603 -18.24 -32.47 8.01
C MET A 603 -17.57 -33.67 7.32
N LYS A 604 -16.58 -34.31 7.97
CA LYS A 604 -15.85 -35.45 7.40
C LYS A 604 -16.56 -36.78 7.63
N GLU A 605 -17.41 -36.86 8.64
CA GLU A 605 -18.10 -38.09 9.03
C GLU A 605 -19.56 -38.13 8.54
N ASN A 606 -20.30 -37.03 8.66
CA ASN A 606 -21.70 -36.93 8.29
C ASN A 606 -21.88 -36.33 6.88
N MET A 607 -22.64 -37.01 6.03
CA MET A 607 -22.98 -36.56 4.68
C MET A 607 -23.78 -35.26 4.67
N GLU A 608 -24.72 -35.06 5.61
CA GLU A 608 -25.53 -33.84 5.68
C GLU A 608 -24.67 -32.61 5.98
N ALA A 609 -23.74 -32.75 6.92
CA ALA A 609 -22.79 -31.69 7.26
C ALA A 609 -21.89 -31.34 6.06
N LEU A 610 -21.48 -32.33 5.26
CA LEU A 610 -20.72 -32.10 4.04
C LEU A 610 -21.54 -31.34 2.98
N ILE A 611 -22.82 -31.70 2.80
CA ILE A 611 -23.74 -31.01 1.88
C ILE A 611 -23.91 -29.55 2.30
N HIS A 612 -24.20 -29.30 3.58
CA HIS A 612 -24.36 -27.95 4.12
C HIS A 612 -23.08 -27.12 3.96
N HIS A 613 -21.92 -27.69 4.30
CA HIS A 613 -20.63 -27.04 4.07
C HIS A 613 -20.43 -26.66 2.59
N PHE A 614 -20.68 -27.59 1.67
CA PHE A 614 -20.52 -27.35 0.25
C PHE A 614 -21.44 -26.23 -0.26
N LEU A 615 -22.73 -26.25 0.12
CA LEU A 615 -23.71 -25.24 -0.31
C LEU A 615 -23.40 -23.85 0.27
N LEU A 616 -23.05 -23.76 1.55
CA LEU A 616 -22.72 -22.50 2.21
C LEU A 616 -21.54 -21.77 1.57
N TYR A 617 -20.49 -22.49 1.17
CA TYR A 617 -19.29 -21.87 0.58
C TYR A 617 -19.37 -21.68 -0.94
N THR A 618 -20.29 -22.37 -1.64
CA THR A 618 -20.47 -22.20 -3.08
C THR A 618 -21.57 -21.20 -3.42
N LYS A 619 -22.76 -21.36 -2.84
CA LYS A 619 -23.92 -20.49 -3.05
C LYS A 619 -24.06 -19.43 -1.96
N GLY A 620 -23.90 -19.82 -0.70
CA GLY A 620 -24.26 -18.99 0.46
C GLY A 620 -25.62 -19.40 1.05
N TYR A 621 -26.00 -18.79 2.16
CA TYR A 621 -27.34 -18.91 2.73
C TYR A 621 -28.24 -17.83 2.13
N ALA A 622 -29.50 -18.19 1.84
CA ALA A 622 -30.52 -17.25 1.39
C ALA A 622 -31.09 -16.51 2.62
N VAL A 623 -31.13 -15.18 2.53
CA VAL A 623 -31.73 -14.34 3.58
C VAL A 623 -33.17 -14.01 3.18
N PRO A 624 -34.16 -14.10 4.08
CA PRO A 624 -35.54 -13.73 3.77
C PRO A 624 -35.66 -12.34 3.11
N PRO A 625 -36.63 -12.13 2.20
CA PRO A 625 -36.86 -10.82 1.62
C PRO A 625 -37.32 -9.84 2.71
N GLY A 626 -36.70 -8.67 2.77
CA GLY A 626 -36.96 -7.69 3.81
C GLY A 626 -35.92 -6.58 3.85
N GLU A 627 -36.20 -5.57 4.65
CA GLU A 627 -35.27 -4.46 4.91
C GLU A 627 -35.05 -4.31 6.41
N THR A 628 -33.82 -3.96 6.79
CA THR A 628 -33.48 -3.68 8.18
C THR A 628 -32.49 -2.54 8.27
N TYR A 629 -32.66 -1.70 9.28
CA TYR A 629 -31.61 -0.83 9.79
C TYR A 629 -31.25 -1.33 11.18
N SER A 630 -29.99 -1.67 11.36
CA SER A 630 -29.42 -1.98 12.68
C SER A 630 -28.24 -1.06 12.93
N ALA A 631 -28.21 -0.49 14.12
CA ALA A 631 -27.16 0.38 14.56
C ALA A 631 -26.51 -0.18 15.82
N ILE A 632 -25.21 0.07 15.96
CA ILE A 632 -24.42 -0.20 17.15
C ILE A 632 -23.70 1.06 17.60
N GLU A 633 -23.24 1.07 18.85
CA GLU A 633 -22.33 2.11 19.32
C GLU A 633 -20.89 1.72 18.93
N ALA A 634 -20.44 2.11 17.74
CA ALA A 634 -19.02 2.06 17.43
C ALA A 634 -18.26 3.08 18.31
N PRO A 635 -16.93 2.95 18.49
CA PRO A 635 -16.17 3.90 19.31
C PRO A 635 -16.22 5.34 18.79
N LYS A 636 -16.44 5.51 17.48
CA LYS A 636 -16.65 6.80 16.82
C LYS A 636 -18.06 7.36 17.02
N GLY A 637 -19.06 6.49 17.23
CA GLY A 637 -20.46 6.85 17.42
C GLY A 637 -21.43 5.82 16.83
N GLU A 638 -22.63 6.25 16.48
CA GLU A 638 -23.64 5.34 15.92
C GLU A 638 -23.24 4.91 14.51
N MET A 639 -22.76 3.67 14.39
CA MET A 639 -22.55 3.03 13.10
C MET A 639 -23.79 2.23 12.75
N GLY A 640 -24.37 2.49 11.58
CA GLY A 640 -25.58 1.83 11.12
C GLY A 640 -25.37 1.13 9.79
N VAL A 641 -26.05 0.00 9.60
CA VAL A 641 -26.13 -0.67 8.30
C VAL A 641 -27.60 -0.86 7.93
N TYR A 642 -27.96 -0.34 6.76
CA TYR A 642 -29.25 -0.54 6.13
C TYR A 642 -29.10 -1.59 5.03
N VAL A 643 -29.65 -2.78 5.26
CA VAL A 643 -29.59 -3.92 4.32
C VAL A 643 -30.98 -4.17 3.75
N VAL A 644 -31.05 -4.34 2.44
CA VAL A 644 -32.23 -4.80 1.70
C VAL A 644 -31.92 -6.15 1.09
N SER A 645 -32.75 -7.14 1.40
CA SER A 645 -32.70 -8.50 0.86
C SER A 645 -33.90 -8.72 -0.05
N ASP A 646 -33.66 -9.32 -1.22
CA ASP A 646 -34.69 -9.75 -2.19
C ASP A 646 -35.09 -11.22 -2.03
N GLY A 647 -34.59 -11.91 -0.99
CA GLY A 647 -34.77 -13.34 -0.81
C GLY A 647 -33.62 -14.18 -1.37
N SER A 648 -32.62 -13.56 -2.01
CA SER A 648 -31.47 -14.26 -2.57
C SER A 648 -30.32 -14.42 -1.57
N GLU A 649 -29.23 -15.05 -2.01
CA GLU A 649 -28.00 -15.26 -1.23
C GLU A 649 -27.09 -14.01 -1.20
N ARG A 650 -27.48 -12.96 -1.93
CA ARG A 650 -26.74 -11.69 -2.08
C ARG A 650 -27.59 -10.54 -1.56
N PRO A 651 -27.01 -9.54 -0.89
CA PRO A 651 -27.75 -8.35 -0.51
C PRO A 651 -28.13 -7.57 -1.79
N TYR A 652 -29.40 -7.21 -1.91
CA TYR A 652 -29.88 -6.39 -3.03
C TYR A 652 -29.31 -4.98 -2.94
N ARG A 653 -29.32 -4.42 -1.73
CA ARG A 653 -28.71 -3.12 -1.42
C ARG A 653 -28.14 -3.17 -0.01
N CYS A 654 -26.98 -2.56 0.17
CA CYS A 654 -26.38 -2.34 1.48
C CYS A 654 -25.90 -0.89 1.53
N HIS A 655 -26.49 -0.10 2.42
CA HIS A 655 -26.06 1.26 2.69
C HIS A 655 -25.49 1.36 4.11
N ILE A 656 -24.39 2.07 4.25
CA ILE A 656 -23.67 2.17 5.52
C ILE A 656 -23.78 3.61 6.01
N ARG A 657 -24.25 3.80 7.24
CA ARG A 657 -24.21 5.08 7.94
C ARG A 657 -22.95 5.11 8.80
N ALA A 658 -22.00 5.97 8.42
CA ALA A 658 -20.76 6.15 9.20
C ALA A 658 -20.92 7.40 10.07
N PRO A 659 -20.47 7.34 11.33
CA PRO A 659 -20.46 8.51 12.19
C PRO A 659 -19.55 9.62 11.63
N GLY A 660 -18.34 9.28 11.16
CA GLY A 660 -17.39 10.27 10.64
C GLY A 660 -17.87 11.05 9.42
N PHE A 661 -18.78 10.50 8.61
CA PHE A 661 -19.38 11.22 7.48
C PHE A 661 -20.28 12.37 7.95
N ALA A 662 -21.11 12.13 8.97
CA ALA A 662 -21.95 13.18 9.56
C ALA A 662 -21.08 14.22 10.30
N HIS A 663 -20.08 13.76 11.06
CA HIS A 663 -19.14 14.65 11.77
C HIS A 663 -18.42 15.60 10.81
N LEU A 664 -17.87 15.08 9.71
CA LEU A 664 -17.19 15.88 8.70
C LEU A 664 -18.14 16.79 7.93
N GLY A 665 -19.39 16.37 7.70
CA GLY A 665 -20.43 17.22 7.11
C GLY A 665 -20.75 18.46 7.97
N GLY A 666 -20.59 18.34 9.30
CA GLY A 666 -20.72 19.46 10.24
C GLY A 666 -19.45 20.28 10.44
N PHE A 667 -18.35 19.96 9.78
CA PHE A 667 -17.04 20.60 10.04
C PHE A 667 -17.04 22.11 9.78
N ASP A 668 -17.71 22.59 8.72
CA ASP A 668 -17.84 24.03 8.43
C ASP A 668 -18.52 24.78 9.57
N HIS A 669 -19.55 24.18 10.17
CA HIS A 669 -20.28 24.77 11.30
C HIS A 669 -19.40 24.89 12.53
N VAL A 670 -18.62 23.83 12.84
CA VAL A 670 -17.79 23.75 14.06
C VAL A 670 -16.53 24.60 13.95
N SER A 671 -15.91 24.68 12.78
CA SER A 671 -14.62 25.37 12.57
C SER A 671 -14.76 26.87 12.34
N LYS A 672 -15.97 27.37 12.06
CA LYS A 672 -16.20 28.80 11.79
C LYS A 672 -15.82 29.68 12.98
N GLY A 673 -15.11 30.76 12.70
CA GLY A 673 -14.65 31.71 13.72
C GLY A 673 -13.44 31.24 14.53
N HIS A 674 -12.93 30.03 14.28
CA HIS A 674 -11.72 29.53 14.92
C HIS A 674 -10.47 29.83 14.09
N LEU A 675 -9.30 29.70 14.70
CA LEU A 675 -8.02 29.85 14.02
C LEU A 675 -7.67 28.59 13.22
N LEU A 676 -6.76 28.72 12.25
CA LEU A 676 -6.27 27.60 11.44
C LEU A 676 -5.69 26.46 12.29
N ALA A 677 -5.00 26.78 13.39
CA ALA A 677 -4.42 25.78 14.28
C ALA A 677 -5.50 24.99 15.04
N ASP A 678 -6.64 25.60 15.32
CA ASP A 678 -7.73 24.98 16.08
C ASP A 678 -8.53 24.01 15.21
N ALA A 679 -8.60 24.26 13.90
CA ALA A 679 -9.18 23.32 12.94
C ALA A 679 -8.52 21.93 13.00
N VAL A 680 -7.21 21.86 13.26
CA VAL A 680 -6.48 20.60 13.42
C VAL A 680 -6.96 19.85 14.67
N ALA A 681 -7.16 20.55 15.80
CA ALA A 681 -7.73 19.94 17.00
C ALA A 681 -9.18 19.48 16.78
N VAL A 682 -9.98 20.25 16.03
CA VAL A 682 -11.34 19.84 15.67
C VAL A 682 -11.34 18.55 14.83
N ILE A 683 -10.44 18.43 13.84
CA ILE A 683 -10.27 17.19 13.05
C ILE A 683 -9.94 16.00 13.96
N GLY A 684 -8.96 16.15 14.84
CA GLY A 684 -8.56 15.08 15.76
C GLY A 684 -9.67 14.67 16.73
N THR A 685 -10.44 15.63 17.25
CA THR A 685 -11.56 15.31 18.16
C THR A 685 -12.78 14.68 17.49
N MET A 686 -12.98 14.89 16.19
CA MET A 686 -14.01 14.17 15.41
C MET A 686 -13.60 12.73 15.09
N ASP A 687 -12.33 12.36 15.29
CA ASP A 687 -11.80 11.01 15.10
C ASP A 687 -12.08 10.45 13.69
N LEU A 688 -11.67 11.20 12.67
CA LEU A 688 -11.98 10.89 11.28
C LEU A 688 -11.08 9.80 10.71
N VAL A 689 -11.70 8.70 10.26
CA VAL A 689 -11.05 7.67 9.45
C VAL A 689 -11.67 7.67 8.06
N PHE A 690 -10.89 8.05 7.05
CA PHE A 690 -11.45 8.27 5.71
C PHE A 690 -11.96 7.01 5.01
N GLY A 691 -11.59 5.82 5.49
CA GLY A 691 -12.15 4.56 4.99
C GLY A 691 -13.64 4.39 5.26
N GLU A 692 -14.17 4.99 6.33
CA GLU A 692 -15.61 5.01 6.59
C GLU A 692 -16.31 6.25 6.03
N VAL A 693 -15.60 7.35 5.77
CA VAL A 693 -16.19 8.53 5.13
C VAL A 693 -16.43 8.25 3.64
N ASP A 694 -15.41 7.71 2.97
CA ASP A 694 -15.40 7.45 1.53
C ASP A 694 -15.71 5.97 1.22
N ARG A 695 -16.94 5.67 0.79
CA ARG A 695 -17.42 4.28 0.69
C ARG A 695 -17.99 3.91 -0.65
#